data_AF-A0A2H0Z9B7-F1
#
_entry.id   AF-A0A2H0Z9B7-F1
#
_cell.length_a   1.000
_cell.length_b   1.000
_cell.length_c   1.000
_cell.angle_alpha   90.00
_cell.angle_beta   90.00
_cell.angle_gamma   90.00
#
_symmetry.space_group_name_H-M   'P 1'
#
loop_
_entity.id
_entity.type
_entity.pdbx_description
1 polymer ?
#
loop_
_entity_poly.entity_id
_entity_poly.type
_entity_poly.pdbx_seq_one_letter_code
_entity_poly.pdbx_strand_id
1 'polypeptide(L)'
;MPLQFTFMFKRKDLEGIREKLAEIVGEENVLTGELETALYSYDASMARAKPCGVAHFDSPEQIAPVVKLLYDNKIHFSPRAAGTNLSGGAVNLKGGFILNLARLDKIHQIDTRNGIAVVEPGVVNLALQEELEKFGFFYAPDPASQKVSTIGGNIAENAGGPQCLKYGVTSDNLLKLEVVLPDGSERTFSLDDPGFELMSLFPQSEGTLGIVKKAWLKILPIPKYIKTVAAHFPSIEDSILAVTGIIAEGIIPRSLEAMDKFSIQAALKGLERKIPEDTEALLLIELDSDDLETLEKELVRTGETLKKNRALRIETAKDEKEREFLWKIRKESYPALARMSPNVMVEDGAVPRPLLPRALKEIKEILNSYKLKAGLVFHAGDGNLHPNVIFDERDLEETRRVRKAGHEILKTCIKLGGTISGEHGVGVEKRAAMNWLYSQETLEIFRKIKAAFDPDNLLNPDKKIPVSKNQIPKLEREEPGLSDKAKDLLNEMKFRDKTGERTAISGSGSKLNPREIPGNCKILKTAGLDKVIDLDRENFTVTAEAGLKISELRDLLRREKLSVDIPEDLNGTLGGMIASREFRELRSLLLGADLALAGGDLIRLGGKTMKDVSGYDVLRMMIGSRGTLALILSVTLKIRAAGSQKRDFKRPGEAAQFGDLHLKIKQVFDPRNLLNPWIMQDKRIG
;
A
#
# COMPACT_ATOMS: atom_id res chain seq x y z
N MET A 1 -18.29 9.78 29.20
CA MET A 1 -18.82 8.52 29.78
C MET A 1 -18.14 7.36 29.09
N PRO A 2 -17.42 6.48 29.80
CA PRO A 2 -16.84 5.30 29.19
C PRO A 2 -17.95 4.26 29.03
N LEU A 3 -18.32 3.94 27.78
CA LEU A 3 -19.10 2.74 27.51
C LEU A 3 -18.20 1.53 27.75
N GLN A 4 -18.36 0.90 28.91
CA GLN A 4 -17.97 -0.48 29.16
C GLN A 4 -18.79 -1.38 28.23
N PHE A 5 -18.26 -1.72 27.06
CA PHE A 5 -18.63 -2.94 26.35
C PHE A 5 -17.55 -3.97 26.62
N THR A 6 -17.55 -4.51 27.83
CA THR A 6 -16.70 -5.65 28.20
C THR A 6 -17.51 -6.91 27.91
N PHE A 7 -17.27 -7.55 26.77
CA PHE A 7 -17.41 -9.00 26.71
C PHE A 7 -16.30 -9.56 27.61
N MET A 8 -16.56 -9.60 28.91
CA MET A 8 -15.66 -10.15 29.90
C MET A 8 -15.74 -11.67 29.75
N PHE A 9 -14.79 -12.26 29.00
CA PHE A 9 -14.53 -13.69 29.12
C PHE A 9 -14.35 -14.00 30.61
N LYS A 10 -15.05 -15.02 31.12
CA LYS A 10 -14.87 -15.40 32.53
C LYS A 10 -13.42 -15.87 32.68
N ARG A 11 -12.77 -15.49 33.79
CA ARG A 11 -11.36 -15.85 34.08
C ARG A 11 -11.10 -17.36 33.94
N LYS A 12 -12.07 -18.18 34.32
CA LYS A 12 -12.03 -19.66 34.21
C LYS A 12 -11.97 -20.16 32.75
N ASP A 13 -12.62 -19.45 31.81
CA ASP A 13 -12.58 -19.79 30.39
C ASP A 13 -11.21 -19.45 29.78
N LEU A 14 -10.55 -18.41 30.28
CA LEU A 14 -9.19 -18.04 29.88
C LEU A 14 -8.13 -19.02 30.41
N GLU A 15 -8.30 -19.55 31.63
CA GLU A 15 -7.39 -20.55 32.21
C GLU A 15 -7.38 -21.85 31.38
N GLY A 16 -8.55 -22.38 31.02
CA GLY A 16 -8.63 -23.58 30.18
C GLY A 16 -8.13 -23.37 28.74
N ILE A 17 -8.20 -22.15 28.21
CA ILE A 17 -7.64 -21.81 26.89
C ILE A 17 -6.13 -21.66 26.97
N ARG A 18 -5.62 -21.04 28.04
CA ARG A 18 -4.19 -20.90 28.29
C ARG A 18 -3.48 -22.27 28.31
N GLU A 19 -4.02 -23.23 29.05
CA GLU A 19 -3.46 -24.60 29.13
C GLU A 19 -3.36 -25.25 27.74
N LYS A 20 -4.45 -25.18 26.95
CA LYS A 20 -4.46 -25.71 25.57
C LYS A 20 -3.51 -24.98 24.63
N LEU A 21 -3.31 -23.67 24.82
CA LEU A 21 -2.31 -22.92 24.06
C LEU A 21 -0.90 -23.37 24.44
N ALA A 22 -0.64 -23.59 25.73
CA ALA A 22 0.65 -24.04 26.23
C ALA A 22 1.00 -25.46 25.74
N GLU A 23 0.01 -26.34 25.54
CA GLU A 23 0.22 -27.65 24.88
C GLU A 23 0.74 -27.51 23.44
N ILE A 24 0.42 -26.42 22.74
CA ILE A 24 0.83 -26.17 21.35
C ILE A 24 2.16 -25.42 21.29
N VAL A 25 2.28 -24.34 22.06
CA VAL A 25 3.40 -23.39 21.96
C VAL A 25 4.44 -23.50 23.06
N GLY A 26 4.18 -24.25 24.14
CA GLY A 26 5.00 -24.27 25.36
C GLY A 26 4.46 -23.32 26.43
N GLU A 27 4.66 -23.69 27.70
CA GLU A 27 4.12 -22.97 28.88
C GLU A 27 4.70 -21.54 28.99
N GLU A 28 5.99 -21.40 28.70
CA GLU A 28 6.75 -20.15 28.70
C GLU A 28 6.34 -19.18 27.59
N ASN A 29 5.61 -19.68 26.59
CA ASN A 29 5.22 -18.92 25.41
C ASN A 29 3.78 -18.37 25.49
N VAL A 30 3.05 -18.64 26.58
CA VAL A 30 1.70 -18.11 26.81
C VAL A 30 1.68 -17.14 27.98
N LEU A 31 1.70 -15.84 27.66
CA LEU A 31 1.68 -14.77 28.65
C LEU A 31 0.24 -14.37 28.95
N THR A 32 -0.12 -14.39 30.23
CA THR A 32 -1.44 -13.94 30.72
C THR A 32 -1.33 -13.04 31.95
N GLY A 33 -0.10 -12.82 32.44
CA GLY A 33 0.16 -11.92 33.56
C GLY A 33 -0.17 -10.47 33.21
N GLU A 34 -0.55 -9.71 34.23
CA GLU A 34 -0.97 -8.32 34.05
C GLU A 34 0.17 -7.43 33.52
N LEU A 35 1.37 -7.56 34.08
CA LEU A 35 2.54 -6.79 33.64
C LEU A 35 3.01 -7.21 32.25
N GLU A 36 2.98 -8.52 31.96
CA GLU A 36 3.41 -9.08 30.68
C GLU A 36 2.52 -8.59 29.54
N THR A 37 1.20 -8.69 29.71
CA THR A 37 0.21 -8.27 28.71
C THR A 37 0.15 -6.75 28.54
N ALA A 38 0.53 -5.96 29.56
CA ALA A 38 0.58 -4.50 29.46
C ALA A 38 1.60 -4.00 28.41
N LEU A 39 2.71 -4.72 28.21
CA LEU A 39 3.73 -4.38 27.19
C LEU A 39 3.21 -4.50 25.75
N TYR A 40 2.10 -5.20 25.56
CA TYR A 40 1.45 -5.40 24.26
C TYR A 40 0.17 -4.56 24.12
N SER A 41 -0.08 -3.64 25.05
CA SER A 41 -1.30 -2.81 25.04
C SER A 41 -1.25 -1.61 24.09
N TYR A 42 -0.10 -1.37 23.45
CA TYR A 42 0.15 -0.21 22.60
C TYR A 42 1.04 -0.56 21.40
N ASP A 43 0.97 0.28 20.37
CA ASP A 43 1.99 0.42 19.32
C ASP A 43 2.46 1.89 19.31
N ALA A 44 3.03 2.37 18.21
CA ALA A 44 3.52 3.74 18.11
C ALA A 44 2.41 4.79 17.84
N SER A 45 1.15 4.39 17.75
CA SER A 45 -0.02 5.29 17.66
C SER A 45 -0.47 5.81 19.05
N MET A 46 -1.58 6.55 19.11
CA MET A 46 -2.24 6.89 20.37
C MET A 46 -3.17 5.79 20.89
N ALA A 47 -3.43 4.73 20.11
CA ALA A 47 -4.36 3.69 20.50
C ALA A 47 -3.80 2.83 21.64
N ARG A 48 -4.64 2.50 22.61
CA ARG A 48 -4.32 1.64 23.76
C ARG A 48 -5.44 0.65 24.02
N ALA A 49 -5.11 -0.64 24.17
CA ALA A 49 -6.05 -1.68 24.62
C ALA A 49 -5.28 -2.91 25.13
N LYS A 50 -5.62 -3.40 26.32
CA LYS A 50 -4.94 -4.55 26.93
C LYS A 50 -5.47 -5.88 26.35
N PRO A 51 -4.60 -6.78 25.88
CA PRO A 51 -5.01 -8.13 25.47
C PRO A 51 -5.33 -9.01 26.69
N CYS A 52 -6.08 -10.09 26.48
CA CYS A 52 -6.31 -11.14 27.48
C CYS A 52 -5.07 -12.05 27.65
N GLY A 53 -4.26 -12.20 26.60
CA GLY A 53 -3.01 -12.94 26.63
C GLY A 53 -2.18 -12.75 25.37
N VAL A 54 -0.95 -13.26 25.39
CA VAL A 54 -0.02 -13.25 24.25
C VAL A 54 0.51 -14.66 24.05
N ALA A 55 0.49 -15.15 22.82
CA ALA A 55 1.12 -16.40 22.42
C ALA A 55 2.34 -16.09 21.55
N HIS A 56 3.50 -16.60 21.94
CA HIS A 56 4.71 -16.60 21.15
C HIS A 56 4.83 -17.91 20.36
N PHE A 57 5.52 -17.85 19.23
CA PHE A 57 5.77 -19.01 18.38
C PHE A 57 7.27 -19.20 18.19
N ASP A 58 7.74 -20.43 18.35
CA ASP A 58 9.12 -20.81 18.05
C ASP A 58 9.21 -21.61 16.74
N SER A 59 8.06 -21.96 16.15
CA SER A 59 7.95 -22.58 14.83
C SER A 59 6.70 -22.07 14.07
N PRO A 60 6.78 -21.86 12.75
CA PRO A 60 5.62 -21.45 11.95
C PRO A 60 4.48 -22.47 11.94
N GLU A 61 4.78 -23.75 12.19
CA GLU A 61 3.79 -24.85 12.23
C GLU A 61 2.83 -24.73 13.41
N GLN A 62 3.19 -23.97 14.45
CA GLN A 62 2.34 -23.74 15.63
C GLN A 62 1.22 -22.72 15.36
N ILE A 63 1.30 -21.90 14.31
CA ILE A 63 0.34 -20.82 14.04
C ILE A 63 -1.07 -21.39 13.78
N ALA A 64 -1.18 -22.35 12.86
CA ALA A 64 -2.48 -22.89 12.44
C ALA A 64 -3.26 -23.58 13.59
N PRO A 65 -2.65 -24.45 14.42
CA PRO A 65 -3.34 -25.02 15.57
C PRO A 65 -3.81 -23.97 16.60
N VAL A 66 -3.00 -22.94 16.88
CA VAL A 66 -3.40 -21.84 17.79
C VAL A 66 -4.57 -21.05 17.22
N VAL A 67 -4.50 -20.65 15.95
CA VAL A 67 -5.59 -19.92 15.28
C VAL A 67 -6.86 -20.74 15.30
N LYS A 68 -6.79 -22.03 14.96
CA LYS A 68 -7.93 -22.93 14.99
C LYS A 68 -8.56 -23.02 16.38
N LEU A 69 -7.73 -23.18 17.42
CA LEU A 69 -8.20 -23.25 18.80
C LEU A 69 -8.96 -21.97 19.20
N LEU A 70 -8.41 -20.79 18.89
CA LEU A 70 -9.05 -19.51 19.21
C LEU A 70 -10.33 -19.29 18.41
N TYR A 71 -10.34 -19.65 17.13
CA TYR A 71 -11.50 -19.54 16.25
C TYR A 71 -12.65 -20.46 16.68
N ASP A 72 -12.36 -21.73 16.99
CA ASP A 72 -13.36 -22.71 17.44
C ASP A 72 -14.01 -22.30 18.78
N ASN A 73 -13.27 -21.55 19.62
CA ASN A 73 -13.76 -21.02 20.90
C ASN A 73 -14.30 -19.58 20.83
N LYS A 74 -14.42 -19.00 19.63
CA LYS A 74 -14.91 -17.63 19.41
C LYS A 74 -14.14 -16.55 20.17
N ILE A 75 -12.83 -16.73 20.30
CA ILE A 75 -11.93 -15.79 20.96
C ILE A 75 -11.33 -14.88 19.89
N HIS A 76 -11.37 -13.57 20.13
CA HIS A 76 -10.70 -12.61 19.24
C HIS A 76 -9.18 -12.82 19.27
N PHE A 77 -8.53 -12.64 18.13
CA PHE A 77 -7.08 -12.69 18.06
C PHE A 77 -6.54 -11.73 17.01
N SER A 78 -5.31 -11.27 17.21
CA SER A 78 -4.64 -10.41 16.22
C SER A 78 -3.17 -10.81 16.07
N PRO A 79 -2.65 -10.86 14.83
CA PRO A 79 -1.23 -11.03 14.61
C PRO A 79 -0.49 -9.75 15.03
N ARG A 80 0.69 -9.94 15.60
CA ARG A 80 1.63 -8.85 15.91
C ARG A 80 3.04 -9.32 15.66
N ALA A 81 3.89 -8.44 15.14
CA ALA A 81 5.32 -8.65 15.07
C ALA A 81 6.01 -7.65 16.02
N ALA A 82 6.89 -6.78 15.51
CA ALA A 82 7.61 -5.80 16.32
C ALA A 82 6.71 -4.73 16.99
N GLY A 83 5.47 -4.53 16.53
CA GLY A 83 4.55 -3.54 17.13
C GLY A 83 4.91 -2.08 16.84
N THR A 84 5.58 -1.82 15.72
CA THR A 84 6.06 -0.48 15.30
C THR A 84 5.03 0.33 14.51
N ASN A 85 3.78 -0.15 14.40
CA ASN A 85 2.72 0.48 13.62
C ASN A 85 2.35 1.87 14.20
N LEU A 86 2.02 2.82 13.31
CA LEU A 86 1.71 4.22 13.64
C LEU A 86 0.21 4.57 13.59
N SER A 87 -0.64 3.60 13.26
CA SER A 87 -2.08 3.80 13.04
C SER A 87 -2.99 3.03 14.01
N GLY A 88 -2.45 2.24 14.93
CA GLY A 88 -3.20 1.42 15.89
C GLY A 88 -3.55 0.02 15.37
N GLY A 89 -2.95 -0.40 14.25
CA GLY A 89 -3.22 -1.68 13.60
C GLY A 89 -2.82 -2.90 14.44
N ALA A 90 -1.84 -2.74 15.35
CA ALA A 90 -1.31 -3.80 16.20
C ALA A 90 -1.91 -3.82 17.62
N VAL A 91 -3.01 -3.06 17.84
CA VAL A 91 -3.68 -2.92 19.14
C VAL A 91 -4.97 -3.76 19.21
N ASN A 92 -5.10 -4.59 20.24
CA ASN A 92 -6.24 -5.50 20.43
C ASN A 92 -7.48 -4.81 21.03
N LEU A 93 -8.19 -4.02 20.21
CA LEU A 93 -9.39 -3.29 20.65
C LEU A 93 -10.51 -4.15 21.28
N LYS A 94 -10.64 -5.43 20.90
CA LYS A 94 -11.64 -6.37 21.43
C LYS A 94 -11.08 -7.31 22.51
N GLY A 95 -9.87 -7.06 23.01
CA GLY A 95 -9.17 -7.97 23.90
C GLY A 95 -8.70 -9.23 23.18
N GLY A 96 -8.88 -10.40 23.79
CA GLY A 96 -8.46 -11.68 23.21
C GLY A 96 -6.94 -11.87 23.19
N PHE A 97 -6.44 -12.70 22.28
CA PHE A 97 -5.01 -13.05 22.23
C PHE A 97 -4.24 -12.25 21.18
N ILE A 98 -3.02 -11.83 21.53
CA ILE A 98 -2.04 -11.39 20.54
C ILE A 98 -1.21 -12.60 20.13
N LEU A 99 -1.07 -12.78 18.82
CA LEU A 99 -0.26 -13.84 18.22
C LEU A 99 1.07 -13.20 17.77
N ASN A 100 2.11 -13.35 18.60
CA ASN A 100 3.38 -12.68 18.40
C ASN A 100 4.34 -13.49 17.53
N LEU A 101 4.50 -13.05 16.29
CA LEU A 101 5.30 -13.69 15.24
C LEU A 101 6.76 -13.26 15.23
N ALA A 102 7.18 -12.35 16.11
CA ALA A 102 8.49 -11.71 16.05
C ALA A 102 9.68 -12.69 16.16
N ARG A 103 9.49 -13.86 16.79
CA ARG A 103 10.52 -14.90 16.92
C ARG A 103 10.66 -15.82 15.70
N LEU A 104 9.74 -15.74 14.74
CA LEU A 104 9.81 -16.49 13.49
C LEU A 104 10.69 -15.70 12.50
N ASP A 105 11.99 -15.70 12.72
CA ASP A 105 12.95 -14.80 12.06
C ASP A 105 13.95 -15.49 11.13
N LYS A 106 13.61 -16.69 10.62
CA LYS A 106 14.52 -17.43 9.73
C LYS A 106 14.45 -16.93 8.29
N ILE A 107 15.63 -16.75 7.70
CA ILE A 107 15.83 -16.68 6.25
C ILE A 107 16.10 -18.11 5.76
N HIS A 108 15.15 -18.72 5.07
CA HIS A 108 15.25 -20.12 4.64
C HIS A 108 16.07 -20.31 3.37
N GLN A 109 16.04 -19.33 2.47
CA GLN A 109 16.69 -19.44 1.17
C GLN A 109 17.00 -18.05 0.59
N ILE A 110 18.18 -17.93 -0.01
CA ILE A 110 18.53 -16.83 -0.92
C ILE A 110 18.94 -17.47 -2.24
N ASP A 111 18.20 -17.18 -3.31
CA ASP A 111 18.42 -17.66 -4.66
C ASP A 111 18.68 -16.48 -5.59
N THR A 112 19.96 -16.14 -5.76
CA THR A 112 20.42 -15.03 -6.59
C THR A 112 20.19 -15.27 -8.08
N ARG A 113 20.11 -16.53 -8.52
CA ARG A 113 19.84 -16.89 -9.91
C ARG A 113 18.40 -16.56 -10.29
N ASN A 114 17.46 -16.86 -9.41
CA ASN A 114 16.04 -16.59 -9.62
C ASN A 114 15.60 -15.22 -9.08
N GLY A 115 16.45 -14.54 -8.31
CA GLY A 115 16.15 -13.24 -7.68
C GLY A 115 15.12 -13.38 -6.57
N ILE A 116 15.23 -14.40 -5.72
CA ILE A 116 14.24 -14.73 -4.69
C ILE A 116 14.90 -14.88 -3.30
N ALA A 117 14.24 -14.37 -2.26
CA ALA A 117 14.50 -14.74 -0.87
C ALA A 117 13.25 -15.34 -0.23
N VAL A 118 13.40 -16.40 0.57
CA VAL A 118 12.30 -17.07 1.30
C VAL A 118 12.48 -16.85 2.78
N VAL A 119 11.50 -16.21 3.42
CA VAL A 119 11.65 -15.68 4.79
C VAL A 119 10.41 -15.93 5.64
N GLU A 120 10.63 -16.07 6.94
CA GLU A 120 9.59 -16.04 7.98
C GLU A 120 9.15 -14.59 8.29
N PRO A 121 7.94 -14.37 8.85
CA PRO A 121 7.36 -13.04 9.05
C PRO A 121 8.08 -12.17 10.10
N GLY A 122 8.84 -12.77 11.01
CA GLY A 122 9.61 -12.12 12.06
C GLY A 122 10.98 -11.62 11.62
N VAL A 123 11.45 -11.95 10.40
CA VAL A 123 12.73 -11.45 9.87
C VAL A 123 12.72 -9.92 9.89
N VAL A 124 13.67 -9.32 10.59
CA VAL A 124 13.86 -7.86 10.61
C VAL A 124 14.31 -7.40 9.24
N ASN A 125 13.71 -6.33 8.71
CA ASN A 125 13.97 -5.85 7.36
C ASN A 125 15.47 -5.57 7.13
N LEU A 126 16.12 -4.84 8.04
CA LEU A 126 17.56 -4.55 7.93
C LEU A 126 18.42 -5.82 7.99
N ALA A 127 18.07 -6.82 8.81
CA ALA A 127 18.80 -8.08 8.86
C ALA A 127 18.72 -8.84 7.53
N LEU A 128 17.58 -8.77 6.83
CA LEU A 128 17.47 -9.30 5.47
C LEU A 128 18.37 -8.52 4.50
N GLN A 129 18.41 -7.18 4.59
CA GLN A 129 19.28 -6.37 3.74
C GLN A 129 20.75 -6.75 3.90
N GLU A 130 21.24 -6.78 5.15
CA GLU A 130 22.63 -7.12 5.48
C GLU A 130 23.01 -8.53 5.01
N GLU A 131 22.08 -9.48 5.03
CA GLU A 131 22.31 -10.83 4.51
C GLU A 131 22.38 -10.84 2.98
N LEU A 132 21.49 -10.14 2.29
CA LEU A 132 21.46 -10.06 0.82
C LEU A 132 22.68 -9.34 0.25
N GLU A 133 23.17 -8.31 0.93
CA GLU A 133 24.33 -7.52 0.52
C GLU A 133 25.59 -8.38 0.36
N LYS A 134 25.75 -9.43 1.18
CA LYS A 134 26.85 -10.40 1.08
C LYS A 134 26.90 -11.11 -0.28
N PHE A 135 25.76 -11.18 -0.97
CA PHE A 135 25.62 -11.78 -2.29
C PHE A 135 25.54 -10.75 -3.42
N GLY A 136 25.63 -9.46 -3.12
CA GLY A 136 25.48 -8.38 -4.11
C GLY A 136 24.02 -8.06 -4.46
N PHE A 137 23.07 -8.36 -3.57
CA PHE A 137 21.64 -8.13 -3.78
C PHE A 137 21.05 -7.26 -2.65
N PHE A 138 19.85 -6.73 -2.87
CA PHE A 138 19.06 -6.03 -1.88
C PHE A 138 17.56 -6.32 -2.06
N TYR A 139 16.79 -6.12 -0.98
CA TYR A 139 15.33 -6.09 -1.00
C TYR A 139 14.87 -4.63 -1.10
N ALA A 140 14.01 -4.30 -2.05
CA ALA A 140 13.74 -2.89 -2.35
C ALA A 140 13.04 -2.09 -1.22
N PRO A 141 11.98 -2.60 -0.56
CA PRO A 141 11.32 -1.87 0.52
C PRO A 141 12.22 -1.64 1.73
N ASP A 142 12.46 -0.37 2.05
CA ASP A 142 13.39 0.09 3.08
C ASP A 142 12.75 1.09 4.05
N PRO A 143 11.67 0.71 4.76
CA PRO A 143 10.93 1.62 5.63
C PRO A 143 11.84 2.29 6.66
N ALA A 144 11.47 3.49 7.13
CA ALA A 144 12.27 4.21 8.12
C ALA A 144 12.51 3.37 9.41
N SER A 145 11.57 2.49 9.73
CA SER A 145 11.65 1.54 10.85
C SER A 145 12.45 0.26 10.56
N GLN A 146 13.13 0.11 9.42
CA GLN A 146 13.77 -1.15 8.98
C GLN A 146 14.68 -1.84 10.01
N LYS A 147 15.25 -1.07 10.95
CA LYS A 147 16.05 -1.59 12.07
C LYS A 147 15.26 -2.47 13.06
N VAL A 148 13.93 -2.35 13.06
CA VAL A 148 13.03 -3.00 14.03
C VAL A 148 11.80 -3.62 13.37
N SER A 149 11.30 -3.07 12.26
CA SER A 149 10.15 -3.64 11.56
C SER A 149 10.50 -4.95 10.88
N THR A 150 9.56 -5.90 10.91
CA THR A 150 9.75 -7.22 10.32
C THR A 150 9.01 -7.36 8.98
N ILE A 151 9.39 -8.34 8.18
CA ILE A 151 8.79 -8.62 6.86
C ILE A 151 7.27 -8.84 6.96
N GLY A 152 6.78 -9.56 7.96
CA GLY A 152 5.35 -9.78 8.16
C GLY A 152 4.57 -8.49 8.43
N GLY A 153 5.15 -7.58 9.24
CA GLY A 153 4.61 -6.24 9.44
C GLY A 153 4.66 -5.39 8.16
N ASN A 154 5.77 -5.46 7.42
CA ASN A 154 5.90 -4.76 6.13
C ASN A 154 4.84 -5.23 5.12
N ILE A 155 4.56 -6.53 5.05
CA ILE A 155 3.47 -7.06 4.22
C ILE A 155 2.13 -6.53 4.73
N ALA A 156 1.82 -6.66 6.02
CA ALA A 156 0.54 -6.24 6.58
C ALA A 156 0.21 -4.76 6.34
N GLU A 157 1.23 -3.88 6.29
CA GLU A 157 1.08 -2.45 6.02
C GLU A 157 1.30 -2.08 4.54
N ASN A 158 1.77 -3.01 3.70
CA ASN A 158 2.33 -2.73 2.38
C ASN A 158 3.40 -1.63 2.43
N ALA A 159 4.37 -1.81 3.33
CA ALA A 159 5.34 -0.79 3.67
C ALA A 159 6.13 -0.29 2.45
N GLY A 160 6.35 1.01 2.43
CA GLY A 160 7.22 1.69 1.50
C GLY A 160 8.60 1.95 2.07
N GLY A 161 9.16 3.07 1.64
CA GLY A 161 10.48 3.58 2.00
C GLY A 161 10.99 4.51 0.89
N PRO A 162 12.15 5.14 1.09
CA PRO A 162 12.78 5.99 0.08
C PRO A 162 13.04 5.29 -1.25
N GLN A 163 13.47 4.02 -1.23
CA GLN A 163 13.86 3.28 -2.45
C GLN A 163 12.67 2.86 -3.31
N CYS A 164 11.46 2.89 -2.75
CA CYS A 164 10.24 2.47 -3.41
C CYS A 164 9.86 3.34 -4.62
N LEU A 165 10.38 4.57 -4.71
CA LEU A 165 10.17 5.45 -5.87
C LEU A 165 10.52 4.76 -7.20
N LYS A 166 11.70 4.13 -7.25
CA LYS A 166 12.20 3.41 -8.42
C LYS A 166 11.80 1.93 -8.40
N TYR A 167 11.79 1.31 -7.22
CA TYR A 167 11.74 -0.16 -7.09
C TYR A 167 10.40 -0.74 -6.57
N GLY A 168 9.42 0.11 -6.26
CA GLY A 168 8.09 -0.30 -5.80
C GLY A 168 8.05 -0.64 -4.31
N VAL A 169 6.83 -0.78 -3.79
CA VAL A 169 6.55 -1.07 -2.37
C VAL A 169 6.58 -2.57 -2.06
N THR A 170 6.22 -3.00 -0.85
CA THR A 170 6.21 -4.42 -0.46
C THR A 170 5.40 -5.29 -1.43
N SER A 171 4.23 -4.87 -1.87
CA SER A 171 3.39 -5.66 -2.80
C SER A 171 4.05 -5.88 -4.15
N ASP A 172 4.79 -4.91 -4.68
CA ASP A 172 5.55 -5.03 -5.94
C ASP A 172 6.74 -6.01 -5.84
N ASN A 173 7.20 -6.28 -4.62
CA ASN A 173 8.34 -7.14 -4.33
C ASN A 173 7.93 -8.45 -3.63
N LEU A 174 6.64 -8.78 -3.66
CA LEU A 174 6.09 -10.01 -3.12
C LEU A 174 5.67 -10.95 -4.24
N LEU A 175 6.16 -12.20 -4.19
CA LEU A 175 5.93 -13.20 -5.24
C LEU A 175 4.94 -14.30 -4.81
N LYS A 176 5.01 -14.71 -3.55
CA LYS A 176 4.21 -15.80 -2.98
C LYS A 176 4.11 -15.65 -1.46
N LEU A 177 3.00 -16.11 -0.89
CA LEU A 177 2.74 -16.20 0.55
C LEU A 177 2.22 -17.58 0.93
N GLU A 178 2.60 -18.04 2.11
CA GLU A 178 1.84 -19.02 2.89
C GLU A 178 1.13 -18.27 4.01
N VAL A 179 -0.18 -18.50 4.15
CA VAL A 179 -1.06 -17.76 5.06
C VAL A 179 -1.93 -18.74 5.84
N VAL A 180 -2.06 -18.49 7.15
CA VAL A 180 -3.08 -19.12 7.99
C VAL A 180 -4.33 -18.23 7.96
N LEU A 181 -5.44 -18.78 7.47
CA LEU A 181 -6.74 -18.10 7.42
C LEU A 181 -7.42 -18.10 8.80
N PRO A 182 -8.45 -17.26 9.01
CA PRO A 182 -9.12 -17.13 10.31
C PRO A 182 -9.64 -18.44 10.89
N ASP A 183 -10.09 -19.37 10.04
CA ASP A 183 -10.58 -20.71 10.44
C ASP A 183 -9.45 -21.71 10.80
N GLY A 184 -8.20 -21.26 10.77
CA GLY A 184 -7.00 -22.06 11.01
C GLY A 184 -6.52 -22.85 9.79
N SER A 185 -7.21 -22.75 8.63
CA SER A 185 -6.75 -23.43 7.42
C SER A 185 -5.55 -22.74 6.80
N GLU A 186 -4.59 -23.52 6.32
CA GLU A 186 -3.44 -22.99 5.59
C GLU A 186 -3.74 -22.89 4.09
N ARG A 187 -3.31 -21.78 3.49
CA ARG A 187 -3.40 -21.54 2.05
C ARG A 187 -2.13 -20.88 1.53
N THR A 188 -1.79 -21.24 0.31
CA THR A 188 -0.70 -20.63 -0.44
C THR A 188 -1.27 -19.74 -1.52
N PHE A 189 -0.72 -18.54 -1.65
CA PHE A 189 -1.09 -17.56 -2.65
C PHE A 189 0.15 -17.17 -3.45
N SER A 190 0.04 -17.10 -4.76
CA SER A 190 1.14 -16.77 -5.67
C SER A 190 0.69 -15.77 -6.72
N LEU A 191 1.62 -14.94 -7.19
CA LEU A 191 1.42 -14.12 -8.39
C LEU A 191 1.08 -14.94 -9.64
N ASP A 192 1.48 -16.20 -9.64
CA ASP A 192 1.23 -17.14 -10.74
C ASP A 192 -0.09 -17.92 -10.60
N ASP A 193 -0.84 -17.70 -9.51
CA ASP A 193 -2.11 -18.40 -9.31
C ASP A 193 -3.12 -18.02 -10.41
N PRO A 194 -3.88 -18.99 -10.93
CA PRO A 194 -4.90 -18.74 -11.94
C PRO A 194 -6.02 -17.84 -11.42
N GLY A 195 -6.71 -17.15 -12.33
CA GLY A 195 -7.87 -16.31 -12.01
C GLY A 195 -7.50 -14.89 -11.62
N PHE A 196 -8.31 -14.25 -10.77
CA PHE A 196 -7.96 -12.93 -10.25
C PHE A 196 -6.90 -13.02 -9.15
N GLU A 197 -6.07 -11.99 -9.04
CA GLU A 197 -4.93 -11.96 -8.10
C GLU A 197 -5.39 -11.88 -6.63
N LEU A 198 -5.75 -13.01 -6.00
CA LEU A 198 -6.15 -13.06 -4.59
C LEU A 198 -5.03 -12.66 -3.61
N MET A 199 -3.76 -12.89 -3.98
CA MET A 199 -2.62 -12.52 -3.13
C MET A 199 -2.58 -11.02 -2.81
N SER A 200 -3.11 -10.18 -3.71
CA SER A 200 -3.17 -8.71 -3.52
C SER A 200 -3.91 -8.29 -2.26
N LEU A 201 -4.83 -9.12 -1.74
CA LEU A 201 -5.59 -8.79 -0.54
C LEU A 201 -4.77 -8.82 0.76
N PHE A 202 -3.62 -9.49 0.80
CA PHE A 202 -2.83 -9.65 2.03
C PHE A 202 -1.88 -8.49 2.33
N PRO A 203 -1.12 -7.96 1.34
CA PRO A 203 -0.53 -6.64 1.49
C PRO A 203 -1.58 -5.64 1.95
N GLN A 204 -1.21 -4.67 2.80
CA GLN A 204 -2.11 -3.65 3.36
C GLN A 204 -3.37 -4.17 4.08
N SER A 205 -3.47 -5.48 4.38
CA SER A 205 -4.63 -6.04 5.08
C SER A 205 -4.64 -5.72 6.57
N GLU A 206 -3.52 -5.25 7.12
CA GLU A 206 -3.32 -5.01 8.55
C GLU A 206 -3.63 -6.27 9.38
N GLY A 207 -3.37 -7.45 8.82
CA GLY A 207 -3.61 -8.74 9.49
C GLY A 207 -5.09 -9.08 9.69
N THR A 208 -6.00 -8.42 8.97
CA THR A 208 -7.46 -8.63 9.11
C THR A 208 -7.99 -9.79 8.27
N LEU A 209 -7.24 -10.29 7.28
CA LEU A 209 -7.69 -11.35 6.36
C LEU A 209 -6.96 -12.69 6.53
N GLY A 210 -5.82 -12.68 7.22
CA GLY A 210 -5.02 -13.87 7.50
C GLY A 210 -3.69 -13.50 8.16
N ILE A 211 -2.96 -14.53 8.56
CA ILE A 211 -1.66 -14.42 9.21
C ILE A 211 -0.58 -14.97 8.28
N VAL A 212 0.37 -14.12 7.89
CA VAL A 212 1.50 -14.54 7.05
C VAL A 212 2.39 -15.51 7.84
N LYS A 213 2.57 -16.72 7.31
CA LYS A 213 3.42 -17.77 7.86
C LYS A 213 4.80 -17.79 7.21
N LYS A 214 4.88 -17.53 5.90
CA LYS A 214 6.11 -17.50 5.10
C LYS A 214 5.91 -16.65 3.85
N ALA A 215 6.98 -15.98 3.39
CA ALA A 215 6.95 -15.12 2.21
C ALA A 215 8.11 -15.39 1.25
N TRP A 216 7.82 -15.29 -0.05
CA TRP A 216 8.82 -15.27 -1.12
C TRP A 216 8.91 -13.85 -1.66
N LEU A 217 10.07 -13.24 -1.46
CA LEU A 217 10.36 -11.87 -1.82
C LEU A 217 11.21 -11.81 -3.08
N LYS A 218 10.96 -10.80 -3.91
CA LYS A 218 11.83 -10.44 -5.03
C LYS A 218 13.05 -9.69 -4.47
N ILE A 219 14.25 -10.14 -4.85
CA ILE A 219 15.50 -9.44 -4.55
C ILE A 219 16.13 -8.95 -5.84
N LEU A 220 16.86 -7.83 -5.76
CA LEU A 220 17.43 -7.11 -6.90
C LEU A 220 18.95 -7.05 -6.76
N PRO A 221 19.72 -7.11 -7.86
CA PRO A 221 21.16 -6.87 -7.80
C PRO A 221 21.41 -5.42 -7.37
N ILE A 222 22.46 -5.20 -6.57
CA ILE A 222 22.89 -3.85 -6.21
C ILE A 222 23.41 -3.15 -7.48
N PRO A 223 22.92 -1.95 -7.82
CA PRO A 223 23.39 -1.20 -8.98
C PRO A 223 24.89 -0.90 -8.90
N LYS A 224 25.58 -0.94 -10.05
CA LYS A 224 27.04 -0.72 -10.09
C LYS A 224 27.47 0.67 -9.63
N TYR A 225 26.67 1.68 -9.94
CA TYR A 225 27.00 3.07 -9.64
C TYR A 225 25.85 3.72 -8.87
N ILE A 226 26.17 4.30 -7.72
CA ILE A 226 25.25 5.04 -6.87
C ILE A 226 25.87 6.40 -6.57
N LYS A 227 25.09 7.48 -6.72
CA LYS A 227 25.50 8.84 -6.36
C LYS A 227 24.44 9.49 -5.49
N THR A 228 24.88 9.98 -4.33
CA THR A 228 24.04 10.71 -3.38
C THR A 228 24.33 12.20 -3.47
N VAL A 229 23.29 13.00 -3.68
CA VAL A 229 23.35 14.47 -3.79
C VAL A 229 22.53 15.08 -2.66
N ALA A 230 23.12 16.05 -1.97
CA ALA A 230 22.45 16.91 -1.01
C ALA A 230 22.31 18.32 -1.60
N ALA A 231 21.08 18.83 -1.64
CA ALA A 231 20.80 20.18 -2.10
C ALA A 231 20.13 21.01 -1.00
N HIS A 232 20.68 22.20 -0.77
CA HIS A 232 20.26 23.11 0.29
C HIS A 232 19.42 24.23 -0.30
N PHE A 233 18.27 24.53 0.30
CA PHE A 233 17.31 25.51 -0.22
C PHE A 233 16.97 26.60 0.81
N PRO A 234 16.59 27.81 0.34
CA PRO A 234 16.15 28.90 1.21
C PRO A 234 14.67 28.76 1.63
N SER A 235 13.96 27.75 1.12
CA SER A 235 12.63 27.36 1.58
C SER A 235 12.34 25.88 1.28
N ILE A 236 11.42 25.27 2.01
CA ILE A 236 10.95 23.91 1.69
C ILE A 236 10.13 23.89 0.39
N GLU A 237 9.43 24.97 0.09
CA GLU A 237 8.70 25.16 -1.16
C GLU A 237 9.62 25.05 -2.38
N ASP A 238 10.78 25.71 -2.36
CA ASP A 238 11.77 25.63 -3.44
C ASP A 238 12.28 24.19 -3.63
N SER A 239 12.50 23.46 -2.53
CA SER A 239 12.92 22.05 -2.58
C SER A 239 11.87 21.16 -3.24
N ILE A 240 10.58 21.43 -2.99
CA ILE A 240 9.46 20.66 -3.56
C ILE A 240 9.26 21.01 -5.04
N LEU A 241 9.47 22.26 -5.45
CA LEU A 241 9.49 22.62 -6.86
C LEU A 241 10.62 21.91 -7.62
N ALA A 242 11.79 21.75 -6.98
CA ALA A 242 12.88 20.97 -7.54
C ALA A 242 12.52 19.49 -7.70
N VAL A 243 11.81 18.89 -6.74
CA VAL A 243 11.29 17.51 -6.83
C VAL A 243 10.42 17.35 -8.08
N THR A 244 9.43 18.24 -8.26
CA THR A 244 8.56 18.20 -9.43
C THR A 244 9.34 18.38 -10.74
N GLY A 245 10.35 19.24 -10.74
CA GLY A 245 11.23 19.46 -11.91
C GLY A 245 12.06 18.22 -12.28
N ILE A 246 12.68 17.57 -11.29
CA ILE A 246 13.52 16.37 -11.51
C ILE A 246 12.68 15.26 -12.12
N ILE A 247 11.49 15.03 -11.57
CA ILE A 247 10.56 14.05 -12.11
C ILE A 247 10.11 14.48 -13.51
N ALA A 248 9.66 15.72 -13.74
CA ALA A 248 9.20 16.17 -15.06
C ALA A 248 10.27 16.03 -16.16
N GLU A 249 11.55 16.06 -15.80
CA GLU A 249 12.68 15.79 -16.68
C GLU A 249 12.83 14.30 -17.10
N GLY A 250 12.03 13.40 -16.54
CA GLY A 250 12.09 11.96 -16.80
C GLY A 250 13.12 11.22 -15.96
N ILE A 251 13.75 11.91 -15.00
CA ILE A 251 14.71 11.31 -14.07
C ILE A 251 13.90 10.71 -12.92
N ILE A 252 14.05 9.40 -12.69
CA ILE A 252 13.44 8.70 -11.56
C ILE A 252 14.56 8.26 -10.63
N PRO A 253 14.93 9.10 -9.63
CA PRO A 253 15.90 8.72 -8.62
C PRO A 253 15.48 7.45 -7.90
N ARG A 254 16.45 6.72 -7.34
CA ARG A 254 16.10 5.66 -6.38
C ARG A 254 15.52 6.26 -5.10
N SER A 255 15.91 7.49 -4.73
CA SER A 255 15.41 8.20 -3.56
C SER A 255 15.34 9.71 -3.83
N LEU A 256 14.30 10.37 -3.32
CA LEU A 256 14.07 11.81 -3.48
C LEU A 256 13.32 12.36 -2.26
N GLU A 257 14.08 12.77 -1.25
CA GLU A 257 13.61 12.99 0.12
C GLU A 257 13.79 14.44 0.56
N ALA A 258 12.72 15.11 1.00
CA ALA A 258 12.76 16.49 1.45
C ALA A 258 12.60 16.61 2.97
N MET A 259 13.28 17.58 3.59
CA MET A 259 13.20 17.89 5.01
C MET A 259 13.22 19.40 5.25
N ASP A 260 12.43 19.88 6.21
CA ASP A 260 12.48 21.27 6.67
C ASP A 260 13.58 21.54 7.70
N LYS A 261 13.88 22.83 7.91
CA LYS A 261 14.86 23.30 8.91
C LYS A 261 14.63 22.72 10.30
N PHE A 262 13.37 22.64 10.74
CA PHE A 262 13.05 22.14 12.07
C PHE A 262 13.47 20.67 12.23
N SER A 263 13.12 19.82 11.28
CA SER A 263 13.53 18.40 11.28
C SER A 263 15.03 18.24 11.16
N ILE A 264 15.68 19.06 10.33
CA ILE A 264 17.12 19.03 10.14
C ILE A 264 17.86 19.43 11.43
N GLN A 265 17.47 20.52 12.07
CA GLN A 265 18.07 20.97 13.34
C GLN A 265 17.88 19.94 14.45
N ALA A 266 16.71 19.30 14.51
CA ALA A 266 16.47 18.21 15.44
C ALA A 266 17.44 17.04 15.19
N ALA A 267 17.57 16.60 13.94
CA ALA A 267 18.44 15.48 13.56
C ALA A 267 19.94 15.74 13.78
N LEU A 268 20.39 16.99 13.64
CA LEU A 268 21.79 17.38 13.81
C LEU A 268 22.23 17.49 15.28
N LYS A 269 21.30 17.51 16.24
CA LYS A 269 21.64 17.63 17.65
C LYS A 269 22.47 16.43 18.10
N GLY A 270 23.75 16.68 18.40
CA GLY A 270 24.71 15.64 18.80
C GLY A 270 25.53 15.04 17.65
N LEU A 271 25.41 15.57 16.43
CA LEU A 271 26.29 15.24 15.30
C LEU A 271 27.41 16.28 15.20
N GLU A 272 28.64 15.83 14.97
CA GLU A 272 29.84 16.69 14.88
C GLU A 272 29.83 17.56 13.61
N ARG A 273 29.41 16.98 12.48
CA ARG A 273 29.34 17.68 11.20
C ARG A 273 28.06 18.52 11.13
N LYS A 274 28.25 19.81 10.85
CA LYS A 274 27.18 20.78 10.65
C LYS A 274 26.80 20.89 9.19
N ILE A 275 25.59 21.39 8.94
CA ILE A 275 25.18 21.92 7.63
C ILE A 275 25.24 23.45 7.64
N PRO A 276 25.23 24.10 6.47
CA PRO A 276 25.13 25.56 6.37
C PRO A 276 23.90 26.14 7.09
N GLU A 277 24.09 27.21 7.87
CA GLU A 277 23.04 27.82 8.72
C GLU A 277 21.89 28.45 7.95
N ASP A 278 22.12 28.81 6.69
CA ASP A 278 21.16 29.34 5.71
C ASP A 278 20.29 28.25 5.05
N THR A 279 20.46 26.98 5.45
CA THR A 279 19.62 25.86 4.97
C THR A 279 18.25 25.87 5.65
N GLU A 280 17.22 26.30 4.93
CA GLU A 280 15.82 26.22 5.37
C GLU A 280 15.16 24.88 4.97
N ALA A 281 15.70 24.21 3.97
CA ALA A 281 15.33 22.85 3.60
C ALA A 281 16.48 22.08 2.96
N LEU A 282 16.45 20.76 3.11
CA LEU A 282 17.40 19.81 2.54
C LEU A 282 16.64 18.85 1.63
N LEU A 283 17.10 18.72 0.39
CA LEU A 283 16.67 17.69 -0.55
C LEU A 283 17.80 16.68 -0.71
N LEU A 284 17.56 15.44 -0.29
CA LEU A 284 18.46 14.31 -0.46
C LEU A 284 18.01 13.50 -1.68
N ILE A 285 18.91 13.32 -2.63
CA ILE A 285 18.66 12.65 -3.90
C ILE A 285 19.65 11.51 -4.03
N GLU A 286 19.18 10.33 -4.41
CA GLU A 286 20.06 9.25 -4.78
C GLU A 286 19.73 8.76 -6.19
N LEU A 287 20.73 8.79 -7.06
CA LEU A 287 20.67 8.30 -8.43
C LEU A 287 21.47 7.00 -8.51
N ASP A 288 20.98 6.05 -9.30
CA ASP A 288 21.68 4.79 -9.55
C ASP A 288 21.50 4.28 -10.98
N SER A 289 22.53 3.59 -11.46
CA SER A 289 22.58 3.01 -12.80
C SER A 289 23.63 1.91 -12.87
N ASP A 290 23.42 0.97 -13.80
CA ASP A 290 24.47 0.04 -14.22
C ASP A 290 25.38 0.60 -15.32
N ASP A 291 24.97 1.75 -15.89
CA ASP A 291 25.71 2.50 -16.90
C ASP A 291 26.15 3.87 -16.36
N LEU A 292 27.46 4.11 -16.33
CA LEU A 292 28.06 5.31 -15.75
C LEU A 292 27.71 6.57 -16.56
N GLU A 293 27.68 6.47 -17.90
CA GLU A 293 27.40 7.62 -18.76
C GLU A 293 25.95 8.13 -18.57
N THR A 294 25.00 7.21 -18.44
CA THR A 294 23.61 7.53 -18.09
C THR A 294 23.54 8.24 -16.73
N LEU A 295 24.23 7.71 -15.72
CA LEU A 295 24.24 8.31 -14.37
C LEU A 295 24.83 9.72 -14.37
N GLU A 296 25.93 9.94 -15.09
CA GLU A 296 26.58 11.25 -15.19
C GLU A 296 25.66 12.27 -15.89
N LYS A 297 24.95 11.87 -16.96
CA LYS A 297 23.95 12.72 -17.62
C LYS A 297 22.80 13.07 -16.69
N GLU A 298 22.26 12.11 -15.95
CA GLU A 298 21.21 12.36 -14.97
C GLU A 298 21.69 13.28 -13.84
N LEU A 299 22.94 13.14 -13.38
CA LEU A 299 23.53 13.99 -12.34
C LEU A 299 23.66 15.44 -12.80
N VAL A 300 24.12 15.69 -14.03
CA VAL A 300 24.23 17.04 -14.62
C VAL A 300 22.85 17.71 -14.69
N ARG A 301 21.88 17.01 -15.26
CA ARG A 301 20.50 17.51 -15.42
C ARG A 301 19.80 17.75 -14.10
N THR A 302 20.01 16.88 -13.13
CA THR A 302 19.56 17.08 -11.74
C THR A 302 20.17 18.36 -11.17
N GLY A 303 21.48 18.56 -11.31
CA GLY A 303 22.17 19.77 -10.88
C GLY A 303 21.63 21.06 -11.53
N GLU A 304 21.30 21.02 -12.82
CA GLU A 304 20.66 22.14 -13.52
C GLU A 304 19.27 22.44 -12.97
N THR A 305 18.45 21.42 -12.75
CA THR A 305 17.11 21.56 -12.16
C THR A 305 17.16 22.16 -10.76
N LEU A 306 18.09 21.69 -9.92
CA LEU A 306 18.31 22.22 -8.58
C LEU A 306 18.66 23.72 -8.61
N LYS A 307 19.57 24.13 -9.49
CA LYS A 307 19.94 25.55 -9.67
C LYS A 307 18.77 26.41 -10.17
N LYS A 308 18.00 25.91 -11.14
CA LYS A 308 16.78 26.60 -11.64
C LYS A 308 15.78 26.85 -10.52
N ASN A 309 15.71 25.96 -9.54
CA ASN A 309 14.85 26.05 -8.36
C ASN A 309 15.55 26.65 -7.13
N ARG A 310 16.58 27.48 -7.32
CA ARG A 310 17.22 28.30 -6.26
C ARG A 310 17.96 27.51 -5.18
N ALA A 311 18.46 26.31 -5.49
CA ALA A 311 19.39 25.61 -4.60
C ALA A 311 20.59 26.53 -4.28
N LEU A 312 20.82 26.78 -2.99
CA LEU A 312 21.93 27.58 -2.48
C LEU A 312 23.26 26.87 -2.67
N ARG A 313 23.26 25.56 -2.42
CA ARG A 313 24.43 24.67 -2.50
C ARG A 313 24.00 23.28 -2.93
N ILE A 314 24.85 22.63 -3.71
CA ILE A 314 24.65 21.26 -4.19
C ILE A 314 25.96 20.51 -3.89
N GLU A 315 25.86 19.46 -3.10
CA GLU A 315 26.99 18.63 -2.70
C GLU A 315 26.75 17.19 -3.16
N THR A 316 27.70 16.61 -3.88
CA THR A 316 27.69 15.18 -4.19
C THR A 316 28.62 14.46 -3.23
N ALA A 317 28.14 13.41 -2.56
CA ALA A 317 28.94 12.60 -1.66
C ALA A 317 30.17 12.03 -2.39
N LYS A 318 31.36 12.23 -1.82
CA LYS A 318 32.63 11.79 -2.41
C LYS A 318 32.92 10.32 -2.15
N ASP A 319 32.45 9.82 -1.02
CA ASP A 319 32.67 8.46 -0.55
C ASP A 319 31.47 7.96 0.27
N GLU A 320 31.53 6.68 0.68
CA GLU A 320 30.46 6.05 1.45
C GLU A 320 30.25 6.71 2.82
N LYS A 321 31.30 7.24 3.45
CA LYS A 321 31.18 7.90 4.77
C LYS A 321 30.37 9.19 4.65
N GLU A 322 30.61 9.99 3.62
CA GLU A 322 29.81 11.17 3.34
C GLU A 322 28.36 10.79 3.00
N ARG A 323 28.14 9.73 2.21
CA ARG A 323 26.80 9.21 1.89
C ARG A 323 26.04 8.77 3.14
N GLU A 324 26.64 7.94 3.98
CA GLU A 324 26.07 7.46 5.25
C GLU A 324 25.71 8.62 6.17
N PHE A 325 26.58 9.64 6.26
CA PHE A 325 26.31 10.83 7.05
C PHE A 325 25.04 11.57 6.58
N LEU A 326 24.89 11.80 5.26
CA LEU A 326 23.71 12.46 4.70
C LEU A 326 22.43 11.66 4.98
N TRP A 327 22.49 10.35 4.79
CA TRP A 327 21.37 9.45 5.09
C TRP A 327 21.05 9.37 6.58
N LYS A 328 22.06 9.50 7.45
CA LYS A 328 21.87 9.55 8.91
C LYS A 328 21.00 10.73 9.30
N ILE A 329 21.20 11.92 8.71
CA ILE A 329 20.33 13.10 8.97
C ILE A 329 18.87 12.76 8.67
N ARG A 330 18.61 12.17 7.49
CA ARG A 330 17.24 11.80 7.08
C ARG A 330 16.62 10.74 7.97
N LYS A 331 17.37 9.70 8.34
CA LYS A 331 16.89 8.59 9.17
C LYS A 331 16.72 8.97 10.66
N GLU A 332 17.50 9.92 11.17
CA GLU A 332 17.43 10.40 12.56
C GLU A 332 16.32 11.43 12.81
N SER A 333 15.69 11.97 11.76
CA SER A 333 14.64 13.00 11.88
C SER A 333 13.52 12.61 12.84
N TYR A 334 12.89 11.44 12.65
CA TYR A 334 11.80 10.98 13.53
C TYR A 334 12.27 10.69 14.96
N PRO A 335 13.32 9.87 15.20
CA PRO A 335 13.86 9.68 16.55
C PRO A 335 14.24 10.99 17.25
N ALA A 336 14.75 11.98 16.52
CA ALA A 336 15.10 13.27 17.07
C ALA A 336 13.87 14.05 17.55
N LEU A 337 12.79 14.09 16.76
CA LEU A 337 11.52 14.70 17.16
C LEU A 337 10.90 13.99 18.36
N ALA A 338 10.97 12.66 18.41
CA ALA A 338 10.50 11.87 19.55
C ALA A 338 11.31 12.08 20.84
N ARG A 339 12.53 12.64 20.77
CA ARG A 339 13.29 13.09 21.95
C ARG A 339 12.90 14.49 22.42
N MET A 340 12.23 15.28 21.58
CA MET A 340 11.84 16.65 21.91
C MET A 340 10.50 16.74 22.64
N SER A 341 9.62 15.75 22.45
CA SER A 341 8.27 15.71 23.02
C SER A 341 7.90 14.27 23.35
N PRO A 342 7.08 13.99 24.37
CA PRO A 342 6.70 12.63 24.72
C PRO A 342 5.90 11.92 23.60
N ASN A 343 5.22 12.67 22.74
CA ASN A 343 4.41 12.13 21.65
C ASN A 343 4.72 12.82 20.32
N VAL A 344 4.64 12.04 19.24
CA VAL A 344 4.70 12.50 17.85
C VAL A 344 3.53 11.87 17.11
N MET A 345 2.65 12.70 16.54
CA MET A 345 1.62 12.23 15.61
C MET A 345 2.17 12.37 14.20
N VAL A 346 2.23 11.25 13.48
CA VAL A 346 2.70 11.21 12.10
C VAL A 346 1.50 11.13 11.17
N GLU A 347 1.17 12.26 10.54
CA GLU A 347 0.28 12.20 9.38
C GLU A 347 1.02 11.57 8.20
N ASP A 348 0.30 10.83 7.37
CA ASP A 348 0.89 10.07 6.25
C ASP A 348 -0.12 10.06 5.12
N GLY A 349 -0.30 11.21 4.47
CA GLY A 349 -1.16 11.33 3.31
C GLY A 349 -0.33 11.53 2.05
N ALA A 350 -0.79 11.00 0.91
CA ALA A 350 -0.10 11.17 -0.36
C ALA A 350 -0.96 11.96 -1.35
N VAL A 351 -0.33 12.79 -2.17
CA VAL A 351 -0.97 13.58 -3.24
C VAL A 351 -0.24 13.33 -4.57
N PRO A 352 -0.89 13.59 -5.72
CA PRO A 352 -0.17 13.67 -6.99
C PRO A 352 0.99 14.65 -6.89
N ARG A 353 2.15 14.29 -7.45
CA ARG A 353 3.42 15.02 -7.24
C ARG A 353 3.36 16.51 -7.62
N PRO A 354 2.68 16.91 -8.73
CA PRO A 354 2.52 18.31 -9.09
C PRO A 354 1.75 19.14 -8.04
N LEU A 355 0.97 18.48 -7.18
CA LEU A 355 0.15 19.13 -6.15
C LEU A 355 0.86 19.22 -4.79
N LEU A 356 2.08 18.68 -4.66
CA LEU A 356 2.89 18.80 -3.44
C LEU A 356 3.08 20.25 -2.97
N PRO A 357 3.41 21.24 -3.82
CA PRO A 357 3.53 22.63 -3.38
C PRO A 357 2.24 23.18 -2.74
N ARG A 358 1.08 22.85 -3.33
CA ARG A 358 -0.22 23.27 -2.80
C ARG A 358 -0.54 22.57 -1.47
N ALA A 359 -0.32 21.26 -1.39
CA ALA A 359 -0.51 20.49 -0.16
C ALA A 359 0.36 21.02 0.98
N LEU A 360 1.64 21.29 0.72
CA LEU A 360 2.58 21.85 1.69
C LEU A 360 2.10 23.21 2.24
N LYS A 361 1.64 24.09 1.35
CA LYS A 361 1.11 25.40 1.74
C LYS A 361 -0.10 25.25 2.67
N GLU A 362 -1.10 24.44 2.29
CA GLU A 362 -2.30 24.21 3.09
C GLU A 362 -1.97 23.55 4.44
N ILE A 363 -1.02 22.60 4.48
CA ILE A 363 -0.55 21.97 5.73
C ILE A 363 0.08 23.00 6.67
N LYS A 364 0.93 23.89 6.17
CA LYS A 364 1.55 24.96 7.00
C LYS A 364 0.49 25.91 7.55
N GLU A 365 -0.51 26.28 6.76
CA GLU A 365 -1.64 27.10 7.19
C GLU A 365 -2.46 26.40 8.29
N ILE A 366 -2.75 25.11 8.13
CA ILE A 366 -3.43 24.29 9.15
C ILE A 366 -2.61 24.28 10.44
N LEU A 367 -1.33 23.90 10.39
CA LEU A 367 -0.47 23.84 11.58
C LEU A 367 -0.40 25.19 12.31
N ASN A 368 -0.27 26.29 11.58
CA ASN A 368 -0.27 27.64 12.15
C ASN A 368 -1.61 27.99 12.81
N SER A 369 -2.74 27.68 12.17
CA SER A 369 -4.07 27.97 12.71
C SER A 369 -4.37 27.24 14.02
N TYR A 370 -3.87 26.00 14.15
CA TYR A 370 -3.97 25.20 15.37
C TYR A 370 -2.83 25.45 16.37
N LYS A 371 -1.87 26.32 16.03
CA LYS A 371 -0.67 26.65 16.83
C LYS A 371 0.17 25.43 17.18
N LEU A 372 0.37 24.54 16.21
CA LEU A 372 1.11 23.29 16.37
C LEU A 372 2.50 23.39 15.75
N LYS A 373 3.47 22.69 16.33
CA LYS A 373 4.80 22.52 15.77
C LYS A 373 4.91 21.14 15.14
N ALA A 374 5.45 21.09 13.93
CA ALA A 374 5.70 19.83 13.24
C ALA A 374 7.02 19.88 12.49
N GLY A 375 7.68 18.73 12.39
CA GLY A 375 8.73 18.51 11.40
C GLY A 375 8.15 18.03 10.10
N LEU A 376 8.51 18.68 8.99
CA LEU A 376 8.08 18.30 7.66
C LEU A 376 9.14 17.43 6.99
N VAL A 377 8.82 16.16 6.80
CA VAL A 377 9.68 15.17 6.16
C VAL A 377 8.87 14.43 5.10
N PHE A 378 9.40 14.30 3.88
CA PHE A 378 8.63 13.77 2.75
C PHE A 378 9.39 12.70 1.99
N HIS A 379 8.68 11.64 1.59
CA HIS A 379 9.04 10.84 0.40
C HIS A 379 8.56 11.61 -0.83
N ALA A 380 9.23 12.74 -1.09
CA ALA A 380 8.74 13.76 -2.02
C ALA A 380 8.60 13.21 -3.45
N GLY A 381 9.49 12.29 -3.86
CA GLY A 381 9.39 11.66 -5.18
C GLY A 381 8.15 10.80 -5.40
N ASP A 382 7.48 10.33 -4.34
CA ASP A 382 6.24 9.55 -4.38
C ASP A 382 4.99 10.39 -4.11
N GLY A 383 5.15 11.66 -3.75
CA GLY A 383 4.05 12.51 -3.32
C GLY A 383 3.59 12.27 -1.88
N ASN A 384 4.34 11.51 -1.07
CA ASN A 384 3.94 11.16 0.29
C ASN A 384 4.46 12.16 1.34
N LEU A 385 3.55 12.63 2.20
CA LEU A 385 3.78 13.72 3.14
C LEU A 385 3.79 13.19 4.58
N HIS A 386 4.83 13.50 5.35
CA HIS A 386 4.87 13.22 6.79
C HIS A 386 5.03 14.48 7.65
N PRO A 387 3.93 15.21 7.92
CA PRO A 387 3.88 16.16 9.02
C PRO A 387 4.01 15.41 10.36
N ASN A 388 5.14 15.58 11.04
CA ASN A 388 5.44 14.96 12.34
C ASN A 388 5.12 15.96 13.46
N VAL A 389 3.87 15.98 13.91
CA VAL A 389 3.39 16.92 14.93
C VAL A 389 3.86 16.47 16.31
N ILE A 390 4.69 17.27 16.96
CA ILE A 390 5.16 16.98 18.32
C ILE A 390 4.20 17.58 19.35
N PHE A 391 3.85 16.82 20.39
CA PHE A 391 2.89 17.26 21.41
C PHE A 391 3.02 16.49 22.73
N ASP A 392 2.31 16.93 23.76
CA ASP A 392 2.15 16.22 25.03
C ASP A 392 0.73 15.68 25.17
N GLU A 393 0.56 14.35 25.13
CA GLU A 393 -0.77 13.74 25.22
C GLU A 393 -1.47 13.97 26.58
N ARG A 394 -0.72 14.42 27.60
CA ARG A 394 -1.25 14.80 28.92
C ARG A 394 -2.00 16.14 28.86
N ASP A 395 -1.70 17.00 27.89
CA ASP A 395 -2.53 18.17 27.57
C ASP A 395 -3.67 17.76 26.64
N LEU A 396 -4.86 17.65 27.21
CA LEU A 396 -6.07 17.25 26.49
C LEU A 396 -6.51 18.29 25.45
N GLU A 397 -6.26 19.58 25.66
CA GLU A 397 -6.59 20.62 24.68
C GLU A 397 -5.60 20.60 23.52
N GLU A 398 -4.31 20.42 23.78
CA GLU A 398 -3.30 20.21 22.73
C GLU A 398 -3.64 18.96 21.91
N THR A 399 -3.91 17.84 22.57
CA THR A 399 -4.32 16.59 21.91
C THR A 399 -5.54 16.79 21.01
N ARG A 400 -6.54 17.57 21.45
CA ARG A 400 -7.71 17.90 20.61
C ARG A 400 -7.33 18.73 19.39
N ARG A 401 -6.43 19.71 19.52
CA ARG A 401 -5.93 20.50 18.38
C ARG A 401 -5.14 19.64 17.40
N VAL A 402 -4.25 18.78 17.90
CA VAL A 402 -3.45 17.82 17.12
C VAL A 402 -4.36 16.93 16.28
N ARG A 403 -5.34 16.25 16.89
CA ARG A 403 -6.29 15.39 16.16
C ARG A 403 -7.10 16.15 15.10
N LYS A 404 -7.55 17.37 15.41
CA LYS A 404 -8.29 18.20 14.44
C LYS A 404 -7.41 18.62 13.27
N ALA A 405 -6.18 19.06 13.54
CA ALA A 405 -5.22 19.41 12.50
C ALA A 405 -4.91 18.20 11.60
N GLY A 406 -4.68 17.03 12.20
CA GLY A 406 -4.47 15.78 11.47
C GLY A 406 -5.60 15.45 10.51
N HIS A 407 -6.85 15.51 10.98
CA HIS A 407 -8.02 15.35 10.12
C HIS A 407 -8.07 16.37 8.98
N GLU A 408 -7.82 17.66 9.23
CA GLU A 408 -7.82 18.67 8.18
C GLU A 408 -6.71 18.43 7.15
N ILE A 409 -5.52 17.98 7.58
CA ILE A 409 -4.42 17.57 6.68
C ILE A 409 -4.88 16.42 5.77
N LEU A 410 -5.47 15.36 6.32
CA LEU A 410 -5.99 14.24 5.53
C LEU A 410 -7.07 14.67 4.55
N LYS A 411 -7.97 15.59 4.94
CA LYS A 411 -8.98 16.15 4.04
C LYS A 411 -8.36 16.96 2.90
N THR A 412 -7.30 17.73 3.16
CA THR A 412 -6.53 18.42 2.11
C THR A 412 -5.96 17.40 1.12
N CYS A 413 -5.35 16.31 1.58
CA CYS A 413 -4.87 15.26 0.69
C CYS A 413 -5.98 14.70 -0.21
N ILE A 414 -7.16 14.39 0.35
CA ILE A 414 -8.31 13.89 -0.43
C ILE A 414 -8.76 14.90 -1.50
N LYS A 415 -8.94 16.17 -1.13
CA LYS A 415 -9.40 17.24 -2.04
C LYS A 415 -8.48 17.39 -3.24
N LEU A 416 -7.17 17.27 -3.02
CA LEU A 416 -6.12 17.33 -4.03
C LEU A 416 -5.98 16.02 -4.84
N GLY A 417 -6.98 15.14 -4.85
CA GLY A 417 -6.92 13.87 -5.58
C GLY A 417 -5.98 12.82 -4.95
N GLY A 418 -5.58 13.04 -3.70
CA GLY A 418 -4.68 12.20 -2.91
C GLY A 418 -5.41 11.22 -1.99
N THR A 419 -4.65 10.45 -1.21
CA THR A 419 -5.15 9.42 -0.28
C THR A 419 -4.86 9.78 1.18
N ILE A 420 -5.56 9.11 2.11
CA ILE A 420 -5.38 9.33 3.56
C ILE A 420 -4.21 8.54 4.14
N SER A 421 -3.69 7.54 3.41
CA SER A 421 -2.59 6.70 3.87
C SER A 421 -1.67 6.35 2.71
N GLY A 422 -0.43 6.83 2.78
CA GLY A 422 0.63 6.49 1.83
C GLY A 422 1.25 5.13 2.14
N GLU A 423 1.63 4.89 3.41
CA GLU A 423 2.38 3.67 3.79
C GLU A 423 2.18 3.17 5.23
N HIS A 424 1.53 3.94 6.14
CA HIS A 424 1.38 3.56 7.56
C HIS A 424 0.09 2.80 7.90
N GLY A 425 -0.67 2.41 6.88
CA GLY A 425 -1.98 1.77 7.04
C GLY A 425 -3.06 2.74 7.52
N VAL A 426 -4.27 2.22 7.71
CA VAL A 426 -5.43 2.99 8.20
C VAL A 426 -5.61 2.79 9.70
N GLY A 427 -5.45 1.56 10.16
CA GLY A 427 -5.53 1.17 11.56
C GLY A 427 -6.83 1.61 12.21
N VAL A 428 -6.71 2.17 13.40
CA VAL A 428 -7.80 2.77 14.18
C VAL A 428 -7.83 4.28 13.99
N GLU A 429 -6.65 4.91 13.92
CA GLU A 429 -6.44 6.37 13.83
C GLU A 429 -7.18 6.96 12.62
N LYS A 430 -6.98 6.39 11.43
CA LYS A 430 -7.52 6.92 10.16
C LYS A 430 -8.83 6.26 9.73
N ARG A 431 -9.32 5.27 10.49
CA ARG A 431 -10.49 4.45 10.15
C ARG A 431 -11.73 5.29 9.84
N ALA A 432 -11.96 6.38 10.56
CA ALA A 432 -13.11 7.26 10.31
C ALA A 432 -12.97 8.05 8.99
N ALA A 433 -11.74 8.43 8.63
CA ALA A 433 -11.42 9.20 7.43
C ALA A 433 -11.68 8.42 6.13
N MET A 434 -11.79 7.09 6.20
CA MET A 434 -12.21 6.25 5.07
C MET A 434 -13.58 6.65 4.51
N ASN A 435 -14.49 7.21 5.34
CA ASN A 435 -15.76 7.75 4.85
C ASN A 435 -15.61 9.01 3.99
N TRP A 436 -14.52 9.75 4.16
CA TRP A 436 -14.23 10.92 3.32
C TRP A 436 -13.69 10.52 1.95
N LEU A 437 -12.97 9.39 1.88
CA LEU A 437 -12.29 8.92 0.67
C LEU A 437 -13.19 8.04 -0.21
N TYR A 438 -13.88 7.07 0.39
CA TYR A 438 -14.62 6.04 -0.35
C TYR A 438 -16.13 6.22 -0.26
N SER A 439 -16.83 5.76 -1.30
CA SER A 439 -18.29 5.69 -1.28
C SER A 439 -18.76 4.54 -0.36
N GLN A 440 -20.04 4.54 0.02
CA GLN A 440 -20.59 3.48 0.85
C GLN A 440 -20.56 2.12 0.14
N GLU A 441 -20.71 2.11 -1.18
CA GLU A 441 -20.62 0.91 -2.02
C GLU A 441 -19.21 0.31 -1.97
N THR A 442 -18.17 1.14 -2.07
CA THR A 442 -16.78 0.68 -1.92
C THR A 442 -16.49 0.16 -0.51
N LEU A 443 -16.92 0.89 0.53
CA LEU A 443 -16.75 0.44 1.92
C LEU A 443 -17.50 -0.87 2.19
N GLU A 444 -18.66 -1.07 1.56
CA GLU A 444 -19.42 -2.30 1.69
C GLU A 444 -18.73 -3.50 1.02
N ILE A 445 -18.07 -3.29 -0.12
CA ILE A 445 -17.19 -4.31 -0.72
C ILE A 445 -16.08 -4.70 0.25
N PHE A 446 -15.42 -3.75 0.91
CA PHE A 446 -14.40 -4.07 1.92
C PHE A 446 -14.98 -4.89 3.09
N ARG A 447 -16.16 -4.52 3.61
CA ARG A 447 -16.83 -5.28 4.68
C ARG A 447 -17.15 -6.71 4.24
N LYS A 448 -17.67 -6.88 3.04
CA LYS A 448 -18.02 -8.20 2.49
C LYS A 448 -16.79 -9.06 2.21
N ILE A 449 -15.68 -8.47 1.76
CA ILE A 449 -14.39 -9.17 1.64
C ILE A 449 -13.95 -9.67 3.03
N LYS A 450 -13.93 -8.79 4.04
CA LYS A 450 -13.61 -9.19 5.42
C LYS A 450 -14.50 -10.35 5.89
N ALA A 451 -15.81 -10.27 5.68
CA ALA A 451 -16.74 -11.34 6.06
C ALA A 451 -16.55 -12.65 5.27
N ALA A 452 -16.06 -12.59 4.02
CA ALA A 452 -15.78 -13.78 3.23
C ALA A 452 -14.58 -14.59 3.77
N PHE A 453 -13.61 -13.91 4.41
CA PHE A 453 -12.46 -14.54 5.07
C PHE A 453 -12.75 -14.88 6.54
N ASP A 454 -13.43 -13.98 7.24
CA ASP A 454 -13.65 -14.03 8.69
C ASP A 454 -15.12 -13.69 9.02
N PRO A 455 -16.06 -14.63 8.84
CA PRO A 455 -17.49 -14.38 9.00
C PRO A 455 -17.88 -14.02 10.44
N ASP A 456 -17.13 -14.51 11.43
CA ASP A 456 -17.35 -14.22 12.85
C ASP A 456 -16.59 -12.97 13.32
N ASN A 457 -15.81 -12.35 12.45
CA ASN A 457 -15.03 -11.14 12.71
C ASN A 457 -14.12 -11.28 13.95
N LEU A 458 -13.41 -12.40 14.06
CA LEU A 458 -12.51 -12.72 15.18
C LEU A 458 -11.08 -12.23 14.98
N LEU A 459 -10.60 -12.18 13.74
CA LEU A 459 -9.24 -11.82 13.36
C LEU A 459 -9.08 -10.30 13.21
N ASN A 460 -8.31 -9.69 14.11
CA ASN A 460 -7.99 -8.26 14.17
C ASN A 460 -9.21 -7.34 13.88
N PRO A 461 -10.34 -7.49 14.60
CA PRO A 461 -11.56 -6.73 14.32
C PRO A 461 -11.39 -5.25 14.63
N ASP A 462 -12.26 -4.44 14.02
CA ASP A 462 -12.38 -2.99 14.23
C ASP A 462 -11.17 -2.18 13.73
N LYS A 463 -10.43 -2.67 12.74
CA LYS A 463 -9.35 -1.91 12.07
C LYS A 463 -9.77 -1.61 10.64
N LYS A 464 -9.17 -0.56 10.06
CA LYS A 464 -9.21 -0.20 8.65
C LYS A 464 -10.55 0.24 8.09
N ILE A 465 -11.63 -0.48 8.37
CA ILE A 465 -12.98 -0.23 7.86
C ILE A 465 -13.80 0.50 8.93
N PRO A 466 -14.53 1.58 8.59
CA PRO A 466 -15.45 2.25 9.52
C PRO A 466 -16.42 1.29 10.22
N VAL A 467 -16.40 1.30 11.56
CA VAL A 467 -17.32 0.50 12.40
C VAL A 467 -18.71 1.11 12.51
N SER A 468 -18.81 2.43 12.45
CA SER A 468 -20.10 3.13 12.46
C SER A 468 -20.66 3.19 11.04
N LYS A 469 -21.95 2.92 10.90
CA LYS A 469 -22.72 3.16 9.67
C LYS A 469 -23.24 4.59 9.55
N ASN A 470 -22.90 5.48 10.51
CA ASN A 470 -23.28 6.89 10.41
C ASN A 470 -22.75 7.44 9.09
N GLN A 471 -23.65 8.02 8.30
CA GLN A 471 -23.33 8.57 6.99
C GLN A 471 -22.50 9.85 7.17
N ILE A 472 -21.19 9.67 7.24
CA ILE A 472 -20.25 10.76 7.01
C ILE A 472 -20.10 10.86 5.48
N PRO A 473 -20.40 12.02 4.87
CA PRO A 473 -20.34 12.15 3.42
C PRO A 473 -18.90 12.01 2.92
N LYS A 474 -18.77 11.35 1.77
CA LYS A 474 -17.55 11.37 0.96
C LYS A 474 -17.24 12.81 0.57
N LEU A 475 -15.97 13.20 0.62
CA LEU A 475 -15.54 14.51 0.16
C LEU A 475 -15.42 14.53 -1.37
N GLU A 476 -15.74 15.67 -1.95
CA GLU A 476 -15.47 15.93 -3.37
C GLU A 476 -13.96 15.97 -3.62
N ARG A 477 -13.55 15.38 -4.73
CA ARG A 477 -12.16 15.31 -5.19
C ARG A 477 -12.07 15.99 -6.55
N GLU A 478 -10.93 16.61 -6.83
CA GLU A 478 -10.59 17.11 -8.16
C GLU A 478 -10.31 15.92 -9.11
N GLU A 479 -11.37 15.26 -9.61
CA GLU A 479 -11.29 14.09 -10.50
C GLU A 479 -12.20 14.24 -11.74
N PRO A 480 -11.78 13.72 -12.91
CA PRO A 480 -12.64 13.70 -14.10
C PRO A 480 -13.93 12.91 -13.87
N GLY A 481 -15.04 13.40 -14.43
CA GLY A 481 -16.30 12.66 -14.45
C GLY A 481 -16.28 11.49 -15.42
N LEU A 482 -17.27 10.59 -15.30
CA LEU A 482 -17.48 9.52 -16.28
C LEU A 482 -17.95 10.09 -17.62
N SER A 483 -17.52 9.46 -18.72
CA SER A 483 -18.08 9.73 -20.04
C SER A 483 -19.54 9.29 -20.13
N ASP A 484 -20.28 9.84 -21.11
CA ASP A 484 -21.67 9.42 -21.33
C ASP A 484 -21.77 7.93 -21.68
N LYS A 485 -20.79 7.39 -22.41
CA LYS A 485 -20.74 5.96 -22.70
C LYS A 485 -20.56 5.11 -21.44
N ALA A 486 -19.72 5.56 -20.49
CA ALA A 486 -19.56 4.88 -19.20
C ALA A 486 -20.84 4.97 -18.36
N LYS A 487 -21.56 6.10 -18.37
CA LYS A 487 -22.88 6.23 -17.72
C LYS A 487 -23.92 5.31 -18.34
N ASP A 488 -23.95 5.19 -19.67
CA ASP A 488 -24.86 4.27 -20.37
C ASP A 488 -24.60 2.82 -19.97
N LEU A 489 -23.34 2.42 -19.86
CA LEU A 489 -22.97 1.08 -19.42
C LEU A 489 -23.37 0.82 -17.95
N LEU A 490 -23.24 1.81 -17.06
CA LEU A 490 -23.75 1.70 -15.70
C LEU A 490 -25.27 1.50 -15.67
N ASN A 491 -26.01 2.27 -16.47
CA ASN A 491 -27.47 2.15 -16.55
C ASN A 491 -27.90 0.79 -17.13
N GLU A 492 -27.20 0.31 -18.15
CA GLU A 492 -27.40 -1.02 -18.72
C GLU A 492 -27.12 -2.12 -17.69
N MET A 493 -26.03 -2.03 -16.92
CA MET A 493 -25.73 -2.96 -15.83
C MET A 493 -26.85 -2.98 -14.77
N LYS A 494 -27.37 -1.81 -14.37
CA LYS A 494 -28.54 -1.71 -13.47
C LYS A 494 -29.79 -2.37 -14.05
N PHE A 495 -30.03 -2.23 -15.35
CA PHE A 495 -31.17 -2.86 -16.01
C PHE A 495 -31.03 -4.40 -16.01
N ARG A 496 -29.86 -4.91 -16.37
CA ARG A 496 -29.56 -6.35 -16.38
C ARG A 496 -29.59 -6.95 -14.99
N ASP A 497 -29.13 -6.20 -14.00
CA ASP A 497 -29.29 -6.56 -12.60
C ASP A 497 -30.79 -6.76 -12.28
N LYS A 498 -31.63 -5.75 -12.52
CA LYS A 498 -33.07 -5.86 -12.24
C LYS A 498 -33.78 -7.01 -12.96
N THR A 499 -33.36 -7.35 -14.18
CA THR A 499 -33.97 -8.42 -14.99
C THR A 499 -33.33 -9.80 -14.77
N GLY A 500 -32.24 -9.91 -14.00
CA GLY A 500 -31.51 -11.16 -13.80
C GLY A 500 -30.76 -11.63 -15.05
N GLU A 501 -30.43 -10.71 -15.96
CA GLU A 501 -29.81 -11.02 -17.24
C GLU A 501 -28.32 -11.35 -17.08
N ARG A 502 -27.97 -12.59 -17.44
CA ARG A 502 -26.57 -13.03 -17.47
C ARG A 502 -25.82 -12.26 -18.56
N THR A 503 -24.70 -11.68 -18.17
CA THR A 503 -23.93 -10.74 -18.98
C THR A 503 -22.58 -11.30 -19.33
N ALA A 504 -22.31 -11.29 -20.63
CA ALA A 504 -21.00 -11.58 -21.20
C ALA A 504 -20.24 -10.27 -21.44
N ILE A 505 -19.39 -9.84 -20.51
CA ILE A 505 -18.53 -8.67 -20.70
C ILE A 505 -17.47 -9.00 -21.73
N SER A 506 -17.43 -8.26 -22.84
CA SER A 506 -16.47 -8.46 -23.92
C SER A 506 -15.85 -7.14 -24.38
N GLY A 507 -14.53 -7.13 -24.55
CA GLY A 507 -13.77 -6.02 -25.11
C GLY A 507 -12.82 -6.52 -26.20
N SER A 508 -12.32 -5.64 -27.06
CA SER A 508 -11.33 -6.03 -28.07
C SER A 508 -10.05 -6.53 -27.41
N GLY A 509 -9.55 -7.70 -27.80
CA GLY A 509 -8.43 -8.38 -27.14
C GLY A 509 -8.79 -9.15 -25.87
N SER A 510 -10.08 -9.25 -25.50
CA SER A 510 -10.47 -10.19 -24.45
C SER A 510 -10.11 -11.61 -24.89
N LYS A 511 -9.38 -12.38 -24.06
CA LYS A 511 -9.21 -13.85 -24.20
C LYS A 511 -10.52 -14.63 -23.98
N LEU A 512 -11.67 -13.99 -24.17
CA LEU A 512 -12.98 -14.62 -24.19
C LEU A 512 -13.28 -15.05 -25.62
N ASN A 513 -13.21 -16.35 -25.84
CA ASN A 513 -13.59 -16.95 -27.11
C ASN A 513 -15.11 -16.83 -27.28
N PRO A 514 -15.62 -16.19 -28.35
CA PRO A 514 -17.06 -16.05 -28.57
C PRO A 514 -17.81 -17.39 -28.60
N ARG A 515 -17.13 -18.49 -28.97
CA ARG A 515 -17.69 -19.85 -28.97
C ARG A 515 -17.92 -20.42 -27.56
N GLU A 516 -17.26 -19.86 -26.55
CA GLU A 516 -17.40 -20.26 -25.14
C GLU A 516 -18.51 -19.49 -24.43
N ILE A 517 -19.09 -18.46 -25.05
CA ILE A 517 -20.17 -17.67 -24.46
C ILE A 517 -21.48 -18.48 -24.56
N PRO A 518 -22.11 -18.84 -23.42
CA PRO A 518 -23.38 -19.54 -23.43
C PRO A 518 -24.48 -18.73 -24.11
N GLY A 519 -25.37 -19.38 -24.86
CA GLY A 519 -26.45 -18.71 -25.61
C GLY A 519 -27.45 -17.94 -24.74
N ASN A 520 -27.50 -18.21 -23.43
CA ASN A 520 -28.32 -17.48 -22.47
C ASN A 520 -27.62 -16.26 -21.84
N CYS A 521 -26.40 -15.92 -22.28
CA CYS A 521 -25.67 -14.74 -21.83
C CYS A 521 -25.72 -13.64 -22.89
N LYS A 522 -26.17 -12.44 -22.52
CA LYS A 522 -26.16 -11.28 -23.43
C LYS A 522 -24.83 -10.55 -23.39
N ILE A 523 -24.28 -10.26 -24.56
CA ILE A 523 -22.99 -9.57 -24.68
C ILE A 523 -23.17 -8.10 -24.25
N LEU A 524 -22.28 -7.64 -23.36
CA LEU A 524 -22.08 -6.23 -23.05
C LEU A 524 -20.70 -5.84 -23.60
N LYS A 525 -20.70 -5.04 -24.67
CA LYS A 525 -19.45 -4.61 -25.33
C LYS A 525 -18.91 -3.37 -24.64
N THR A 526 -17.61 -3.34 -24.39
CA THR A 526 -16.88 -2.13 -23.96
C THR A 526 -16.44 -1.25 -25.12
N ALA A 527 -16.83 -1.59 -26.36
CA ALA A 527 -16.55 -0.77 -27.53
C ALA A 527 -17.14 0.65 -27.38
N GLY A 528 -16.33 1.66 -27.68
CA GLY A 528 -16.65 3.08 -27.50
C GLY A 528 -16.27 3.66 -26.13
N LEU A 529 -15.68 2.86 -25.24
CA LEU A 529 -14.91 3.35 -24.09
C LEU A 529 -13.46 3.60 -24.51
N ASP A 530 -13.22 4.49 -25.46
CA ASP A 530 -11.93 4.65 -26.14
C ASP A 530 -11.26 6.02 -25.91
N LYS A 531 -11.69 6.77 -24.90
CA LYS A 531 -11.12 8.08 -24.59
C LYS A 531 -9.90 8.00 -23.68
N VAL A 532 -8.92 8.85 -23.98
CA VAL A 532 -7.93 9.28 -22.98
C VAL A 532 -8.58 10.39 -22.17
N ILE A 533 -8.78 10.15 -20.88
CA ILE A 533 -9.47 11.07 -19.97
C ILE A 533 -8.51 12.15 -19.47
N ASP A 534 -7.28 11.75 -19.16
CA ASP A 534 -6.26 12.62 -18.59
C ASP A 534 -4.86 12.10 -18.93
N LEU A 535 -3.95 13.00 -19.29
CA LEU A 535 -2.52 12.71 -19.47
C LEU A 535 -1.71 13.70 -18.66
N ASP A 536 -1.28 13.27 -17.48
CA ASP A 536 -0.49 14.07 -16.54
C ASP A 536 1.00 13.81 -16.76
N ARG A 537 1.66 14.79 -17.40
CA ARG A 537 3.07 14.71 -17.80
C ARG A 537 4.02 14.95 -16.63
N GLU A 538 3.60 15.74 -15.66
CA GLU A 538 4.41 16.10 -14.50
C GLU A 538 4.31 15.01 -13.42
N ASN A 539 3.17 14.34 -13.32
CA ASN A 539 2.99 13.18 -12.44
C ASN A 539 3.28 11.84 -13.13
N PHE A 540 3.55 11.81 -14.44
CA PHE A 540 3.66 10.57 -15.23
C PHE A 540 2.54 9.57 -14.97
N THR A 541 1.31 10.02 -15.15
CA THR A 541 0.13 9.15 -15.11
C THR A 541 -0.77 9.39 -16.32
N VAL A 542 -1.41 8.34 -16.81
CA VAL A 542 -2.46 8.44 -17.82
C VAL A 542 -3.73 7.78 -17.30
N THR A 543 -4.85 8.50 -17.38
CA THR A 543 -6.18 7.93 -17.14
C THR A 543 -6.88 7.75 -18.46
N ALA A 544 -7.31 6.52 -18.75
CA ALA A 544 -7.94 6.17 -20.01
C ALA A 544 -9.08 5.19 -19.81
N GLU A 545 -10.05 5.25 -20.70
CA GLU A 545 -11.17 4.32 -20.73
C GLU A 545 -10.71 2.91 -21.11
N ALA A 546 -11.37 1.90 -20.54
CA ALA A 546 -10.94 0.51 -20.61
C ALA A 546 -10.99 -0.09 -22.03
N GLY A 547 -11.76 0.50 -22.94
CA GLY A 547 -11.83 0.10 -24.35
C GLY A 547 -10.78 0.77 -25.26
N LEU A 548 -9.97 1.70 -24.76
CA LEU A 548 -8.89 2.32 -25.54
C LEU A 548 -7.90 1.24 -26.00
N LYS A 549 -7.52 1.28 -27.28
CA LYS A 549 -6.54 0.32 -27.80
C LYS A 549 -5.15 0.64 -27.28
N ILE A 550 -4.39 -0.41 -26.98
CA ILE A 550 -2.99 -0.28 -26.52
C ILE A 550 -2.14 0.44 -27.57
N SER A 551 -2.37 0.17 -28.86
CA SER A 551 -1.68 0.85 -29.97
C SER A 551 -1.96 2.36 -29.99
N GLU A 552 -3.22 2.75 -29.80
CA GLU A 552 -3.63 4.17 -29.79
C GLU A 552 -3.03 4.90 -28.59
N LEU A 553 -2.99 4.26 -27.41
CA LEU A 553 -2.29 4.80 -26.24
C LEU A 553 -0.79 4.98 -26.53
N ARG A 554 -0.12 3.97 -27.10
CA ARG A 554 1.31 4.07 -27.45
C ARG A 554 1.59 5.19 -28.42
N ASP A 555 0.77 5.35 -29.46
CA ASP A 555 0.93 6.40 -30.46
C ASP A 555 0.75 7.79 -29.83
N LEU A 556 -0.22 7.95 -28.94
CA LEU A 556 -0.36 9.17 -28.15
C LEU A 556 0.90 9.43 -27.31
N LEU A 557 1.33 8.47 -26.50
CA LEU A 557 2.47 8.65 -25.60
C LEU A 557 3.76 8.94 -26.39
N ARG A 558 4.01 8.27 -27.51
CA ARG A 558 5.16 8.52 -28.38
C ARG A 558 5.17 9.96 -28.93
N ARG A 559 4.02 10.47 -29.36
CA ARG A 559 3.90 11.89 -29.80
C ARG A 559 4.26 12.86 -28.69
N GLU A 560 3.96 12.48 -27.45
CA GLU A 560 4.23 13.29 -26.26
C GLU A 560 5.60 13.01 -25.61
N LYS A 561 6.47 12.23 -26.26
CA LYS A 561 7.79 11.80 -25.72
C LYS A 561 7.68 11.04 -24.40
N LEU A 562 6.60 10.28 -24.25
CA LEU A 562 6.30 9.43 -23.11
C LEU A 562 6.25 7.96 -23.56
N SER A 563 6.29 7.06 -22.59
CA SER A 563 6.18 5.61 -22.79
C SER A 563 5.37 4.96 -21.66
N VAL A 564 4.92 3.73 -21.89
CA VAL A 564 4.23 2.91 -20.91
C VAL A 564 4.88 1.53 -20.91
N ASP A 565 5.08 0.94 -19.73
CA ASP A 565 5.71 -0.37 -19.58
C ASP A 565 4.71 -1.49 -19.93
N ILE A 566 4.40 -1.62 -21.23
CA ILE A 566 3.56 -2.70 -21.79
C ILE A 566 4.34 -3.39 -22.92
N PRO A 567 4.44 -4.74 -22.95
CA PRO A 567 5.15 -5.50 -23.99
C PRO A 567 4.77 -5.08 -25.42
N GLU A 568 5.74 -4.71 -26.26
CA GLU A 568 5.51 -4.14 -27.61
C GLU A 568 4.66 -5.04 -28.54
N ASP A 569 4.74 -6.37 -28.36
CA ASP A 569 3.97 -7.38 -29.09
C ASP A 569 2.49 -7.46 -28.66
N LEU A 570 2.13 -6.82 -27.54
CA LEU A 570 0.79 -6.90 -27.00
C LEU A 570 -0.19 -5.99 -27.75
N ASN A 571 -1.31 -6.59 -28.16
CA ASN A 571 -2.43 -5.97 -28.86
C ASN A 571 -3.72 -6.05 -28.02
N GLY A 572 -4.74 -5.28 -28.38
CA GLY A 572 -6.04 -5.28 -27.69
C GLY A 572 -6.33 -3.96 -26.98
N THR A 573 -7.16 -4.03 -25.95
CA THR A 573 -7.60 -2.88 -25.14
C THR A 573 -7.03 -2.93 -23.73
N LEU A 574 -7.00 -1.78 -23.05
CA LEU A 574 -6.49 -1.69 -21.68
C LEU A 574 -7.25 -2.61 -20.72
N GLY A 575 -8.57 -2.60 -20.77
CA GLY A 575 -9.44 -3.45 -19.96
C GLY A 575 -9.25 -4.93 -20.28
N GLY A 576 -9.09 -5.27 -21.57
CA GLY A 576 -8.77 -6.63 -22.01
C GLY A 576 -7.47 -7.13 -21.37
N MET A 577 -6.38 -6.36 -21.51
CA MET A 577 -5.05 -6.66 -20.97
C MET A 577 -5.06 -6.91 -19.45
N ILE A 578 -5.80 -6.09 -18.71
CA ILE A 578 -5.92 -6.22 -17.25
C ILE A 578 -6.75 -7.46 -16.91
N ALA A 579 -7.96 -7.58 -17.47
CA ALA A 579 -8.87 -8.67 -17.17
C ALA A 579 -8.31 -10.06 -17.55
N SER A 580 -7.40 -10.14 -18.52
CA SER A 580 -6.75 -11.40 -18.95
C SER A 580 -5.38 -11.66 -18.34
N ARG A 581 -4.83 -10.73 -17.53
CA ARG A 581 -3.48 -10.79 -16.95
C ARG A 581 -2.42 -11.11 -18.02
N GLU A 582 -2.11 -10.17 -18.90
CA GLU A 582 -1.18 -10.45 -20.00
C GLU A 582 0.29 -10.60 -19.59
N PHE A 583 0.70 -10.00 -18.47
CA PHE A 583 2.06 -10.04 -17.90
C PHE A 583 2.04 -9.72 -16.39
N ARG A 584 3.06 -10.13 -15.64
CA ARG A 584 3.12 -10.02 -14.16
C ARG A 584 3.26 -8.57 -13.68
N GLU A 585 4.05 -7.77 -14.36
CA GLU A 585 4.43 -6.42 -13.94
C GLU A 585 3.25 -5.42 -14.03
N LEU A 586 2.12 -5.83 -14.60
CA LEU A 586 0.89 -5.06 -14.70
C LEU A 586 0.40 -4.54 -13.34
N ARG A 587 0.63 -5.29 -12.25
CA ARG A 587 0.28 -4.86 -10.88
C ARG A 587 0.92 -3.53 -10.47
N SER A 588 2.16 -3.30 -10.90
CA SER A 588 2.97 -2.11 -10.59
C SER A 588 2.65 -0.95 -11.53
N LEU A 589 1.97 -1.24 -12.64
CA LEU A 589 1.54 -0.27 -13.64
C LEU A 589 0.20 0.37 -13.26
N LEU A 590 -0.72 -0.42 -12.71
CA LEU A 590 -2.09 -0.01 -12.40
C LEU A 590 -2.14 0.77 -11.08
N LEU A 591 -2.58 2.03 -11.13
CA LEU A 591 -2.67 2.94 -9.97
C LEU A 591 -4.11 3.23 -9.53
N GLY A 592 -5.07 3.17 -10.45
CA GLY A 592 -6.49 3.37 -10.13
C GLY A 592 -7.44 2.80 -11.18
N ALA A 593 -8.73 2.67 -10.83
CA ALA A 593 -9.78 2.29 -11.77
C ALA A 593 -11.17 2.75 -11.30
N ASP A 594 -12.02 3.05 -12.29
CA ASP A 594 -13.48 3.13 -12.13
C ASP A 594 -14.10 1.78 -12.52
N LEU A 595 -14.90 1.19 -11.63
CA LEU A 595 -15.51 -0.13 -11.85
C LEU A 595 -17.03 -0.05 -11.69
N ALA A 596 -17.75 -0.71 -12.59
CA ALA A 596 -19.18 -0.98 -12.46
C ALA A 596 -19.39 -2.39 -11.88
N LEU A 597 -19.96 -2.46 -10.68
CA LEU A 597 -20.36 -3.71 -10.04
C LEU A 597 -21.53 -4.37 -10.79
N ALA A 598 -21.81 -5.65 -10.50
CA ALA A 598 -22.92 -6.37 -11.12
C ALA A 598 -24.28 -5.64 -10.95
N GLY A 599 -24.47 -4.98 -9.80
CA GLY A 599 -25.62 -4.12 -9.50
C GLY A 599 -25.72 -2.83 -10.30
N GLY A 600 -24.68 -2.48 -11.07
CA GLY A 600 -24.52 -1.22 -11.77
C GLY A 600 -24.14 -0.05 -10.85
N ASP A 601 -23.68 -0.33 -9.63
CA ASP A 601 -23.06 0.65 -8.74
C ASP A 601 -21.62 0.94 -9.18
N LEU A 602 -21.21 2.20 -9.07
CA LEU A 602 -19.85 2.66 -9.36
C LEU A 602 -19.00 2.57 -8.09
N ILE A 603 -17.84 1.92 -8.18
CA ILE A 603 -16.78 2.03 -7.18
C ILE A 603 -15.52 2.62 -7.81
N ARG A 604 -14.78 3.41 -7.02
CA ARG A 604 -13.50 3.99 -7.42
C ARG A 604 -12.41 3.53 -6.48
N LEU A 605 -11.32 3.03 -7.05
CA LEU A 605 -10.18 2.49 -6.31
C LEU A 605 -8.90 3.18 -6.79
N GLY A 606 -8.02 3.54 -5.85
CA GLY A 606 -6.76 4.22 -6.14
C GLY A 606 -6.94 5.60 -6.79
N GLY A 607 -6.01 5.96 -7.67
CA GLY A 607 -6.00 7.24 -8.36
C GLY A 607 -4.66 7.53 -9.01
N LYS A 608 -4.22 8.80 -8.95
CA LYS A 608 -2.93 9.26 -9.51
C LYS A 608 -1.78 9.21 -8.49
N THR A 609 -2.03 8.81 -7.25
CA THR A 609 -1.00 8.68 -6.21
C THR A 609 -0.11 7.48 -6.48
N MET A 610 1.20 7.62 -6.22
CA MET A 610 2.18 6.52 -6.40
C MET A 610 2.13 5.52 -5.25
N LYS A 611 1.74 5.97 -4.06
CA LYS A 611 1.53 5.16 -2.86
C LYS A 611 0.10 5.34 -2.36
N ASP A 612 -0.55 4.23 -2.03
CA ASP A 612 -1.89 4.19 -1.42
C ASP A 612 -2.10 2.86 -0.72
N VAL A 613 -2.32 2.90 0.60
CA VAL A 613 -2.63 1.72 1.42
C VAL A 613 -4.00 1.81 2.10
N SER A 614 -4.84 2.73 1.61
CA SER A 614 -6.21 2.90 2.08
C SER A 614 -7.10 1.78 1.57
N GLY A 615 -7.82 1.09 2.47
CA GLY A 615 -8.68 -0.03 2.08
C GLY A 615 -7.90 -1.28 1.62
N TYR A 616 -8.62 -2.32 1.19
CA TYR A 616 -7.99 -3.52 0.63
C TYR A 616 -7.59 -3.28 -0.81
N ASP A 617 -6.56 -3.97 -1.31
CA ASP A 617 -6.11 -3.85 -2.70
C ASP A 617 -7.01 -4.59 -3.70
N VAL A 618 -8.28 -4.16 -3.75
CA VAL A 618 -9.28 -4.68 -4.67
C VAL A 618 -8.95 -4.34 -6.12
N LEU A 619 -8.15 -3.30 -6.35
CA LEU A 619 -7.74 -2.87 -7.69
C LEU A 619 -6.98 -3.99 -8.41
N ARG A 620 -6.04 -4.65 -7.71
CA ARG A 620 -5.20 -5.71 -8.29
C ARG A 620 -5.98 -7.01 -8.49
N MET A 621 -7.11 -7.21 -7.80
CA MET A 621 -8.03 -8.30 -8.12
C MET A 621 -8.66 -8.18 -9.51
N MET A 622 -8.67 -6.99 -10.14
CA MET A 622 -9.17 -6.88 -11.52
C MET A 622 -8.25 -7.61 -12.51
N ILE A 623 -6.98 -7.81 -12.13
CA ILE A 623 -5.96 -8.48 -12.91
C ILE A 623 -6.27 -9.98 -12.98
N GLY A 624 -6.62 -10.47 -14.18
CA GLY A 624 -7.02 -11.87 -14.38
C GLY A 624 -8.46 -12.17 -13.97
N SER A 625 -9.27 -11.16 -13.61
CA SER A 625 -10.68 -11.33 -13.24
C SER A 625 -11.55 -11.84 -14.39
N ARG A 626 -11.11 -11.68 -15.64
CA ARG A 626 -11.86 -11.99 -16.86
C ARG A 626 -13.28 -11.41 -16.84
N GLY A 627 -13.48 -10.24 -16.22
CA GLY A 627 -14.80 -9.59 -16.10
C GLY A 627 -15.80 -10.30 -15.18
N THR A 628 -15.35 -11.23 -14.33
CA THR A 628 -16.26 -11.96 -13.41
C THR A 628 -16.59 -11.20 -12.13
N LEU A 629 -15.81 -10.16 -11.80
CA LEU A 629 -15.98 -9.35 -10.58
C LEU A 629 -16.70 -8.03 -10.89
N ALA A 630 -16.24 -7.31 -11.90
CA ALA A 630 -16.79 -6.02 -12.28
C ALA A 630 -16.50 -5.72 -13.76
N LEU A 631 -17.24 -4.77 -14.32
CA LEU A 631 -16.88 -4.12 -15.57
C LEU A 631 -15.89 -2.99 -15.30
N ILE A 632 -14.72 -3.03 -15.93
CA ILE A 632 -13.73 -1.94 -15.89
C ILE A 632 -14.18 -0.83 -16.84
N LEU A 633 -14.39 0.38 -16.34
CA LEU A 633 -14.81 1.54 -17.13
C LEU A 633 -13.62 2.39 -17.56
N SER A 634 -12.73 2.70 -16.62
CA SER A 634 -11.51 3.48 -16.83
C SER A 634 -10.39 2.95 -15.94
N VAL A 635 -9.14 3.23 -16.30
CA VAL A 635 -7.95 2.88 -15.53
C VAL A 635 -6.95 4.03 -15.52
N THR A 636 -6.25 4.19 -14.40
CA THR A 636 -5.09 5.07 -14.26
C THR A 636 -3.83 4.22 -14.26
N LEU A 637 -2.91 4.50 -15.18
CA LEU A 637 -1.65 3.78 -15.34
C LEU A 637 -0.46 4.72 -15.08
N LYS A 638 0.59 4.19 -14.46
CA LYS A 638 1.91 4.82 -14.41
C LYS A 638 2.52 4.84 -15.82
N ILE A 639 3.10 5.96 -16.21
CA ILE A 639 3.86 6.11 -17.46
C ILE A 639 5.28 6.62 -17.16
N ARG A 640 6.09 6.82 -18.20
CA ARG A 640 7.50 7.20 -18.06
C ARG A 640 7.90 8.14 -19.19
N ALA A 641 9.04 8.82 -19.04
CA ALA A 641 9.67 9.51 -20.16
C ALA A 641 10.16 8.50 -21.21
N ALA A 642 10.13 8.88 -22.49
CA ALA A 642 10.68 8.07 -23.56
C ALA A 642 12.19 7.82 -23.37
N GLY A 643 12.65 6.62 -23.74
CA GLY A 643 14.06 6.23 -23.61
C GLY A 643 14.49 5.68 -22.24
N SER A 644 13.57 5.59 -21.27
CA SER A 644 13.82 4.88 -20.00
C SER A 644 14.18 3.40 -20.24
N GLN A 645 14.98 2.81 -19.35
CA GLN A 645 15.36 1.39 -19.42
C GLN A 645 14.13 0.49 -19.64
N LYS A 646 14.25 -0.41 -20.63
CA LYS A 646 13.24 -1.44 -20.91
C LYS A 646 13.11 -2.37 -19.71
N ARG A 647 11.87 -2.71 -19.35
CA ARG A 647 11.58 -3.75 -18.35
C ARG A 647 11.46 -5.10 -19.04
N ASP A 648 11.97 -6.13 -18.37
CA ASP A 648 11.63 -7.50 -18.70
C ASP A 648 10.21 -7.79 -18.25
N PHE A 649 9.45 -8.48 -19.10
CA PHE A 649 8.07 -8.85 -18.82
C PHE A 649 7.95 -10.35 -18.67
N LYS A 650 7.39 -10.80 -17.56
CA LYS A 650 7.09 -12.22 -17.36
C LYS A 650 5.63 -12.50 -17.72
N ARG A 651 5.41 -13.40 -18.68
CA ARG A 651 4.07 -13.94 -18.94
C ARG A 651 3.66 -14.83 -17.77
N PRO A 652 2.42 -14.74 -17.24
CA PRO A 652 1.96 -15.67 -16.22
C PRO A 652 1.86 -17.10 -16.79
N GLY A 653 1.92 -18.10 -15.90
CA GLY A 653 1.72 -19.50 -16.29
C GLY A 653 0.30 -19.78 -16.81
N GLU A 654 0.11 -20.90 -17.49
CA GLU A 654 -1.21 -21.36 -17.93
C GLU A 654 -2.12 -21.69 -16.75
N ALA A 655 -3.41 -21.39 -16.88
CA ALA A 655 -4.35 -21.43 -15.76
C ALA A 655 -4.73 -22.85 -15.32
N ALA A 656 -4.48 -23.17 -14.05
CA ALA A 656 -5.14 -24.25 -13.31
C ALA A 656 -6.47 -23.77 -12.67
N GLN A 657 -7.16 -24.62 -11.91
CA GLN A 657 -8.58 -24.45 -11.53
C GLN A 657 -8.83 -23.34 -10.47
N PHE A 658 -10.01 -22.70 -10.52
CA PHE A 658 -10.49 -21.77 -9.49
C PHE A 658 -10.83 -22.52 -8.19
N GLY A 659 -10.29 -22.05 -7.06
CA GLY A 659 -10.60 -22.61 -5.74
C GLY A 659 -11.83 -21.99 -5.06
N ASP A 660 -12.28 -22.58 -3.95
CA ASP A 660 -13.47 -22.15 -3.17
C ASP A 660 -13.44 -20.67 -2.77
N LEU A 661 -12.26 -20.14 -2.42
CA LEU A 661 -12.12 -18.74 -2.04
C LEU A 661 -12.37 -17.79 -3.23
N HIS A 662 -12.02 -18.19 -4.46
CA HIS A 662 -12.37 -17.40 -5.65
C HIS A 662 -13.88 -17.33 -5.82
N LEU A 663 -14.60 -18.43 -5.59
CA LEU A 663 -16.07 -18.45 -5.68
C LEU A 663 -16.71 -17.58 -4.59
N LYS A 664 -16.26 -17.70 -3.34
CA LYS A 664 -16.72 -16.84 -2.23
C LYS A 664 -16.49 -15.36 -2.54
N ILE A 665 -15.31 -15.01 -3.04
CA ILE A 665 -14.99 -13.63 -3.41
C ILE A 665 -15.80 -13.17 -4.62
N LYS A 666 -16.03 -14.00 -5.63
CA LYS A 666 -16.92 -13.64 -6.73
C LYS A 666 -18.31 -13.29 -6.23
N GLN A 667 -18.86 -14.03 -5.26
CA GLN A 667 -20.16 -13.73 -4.66
C GLN A 667 -20.20 -12.38 -3.92
N VAL A 668 -19.07 -11.87 -3.43
CA VAL A 668 -18.99 -10.52 -2.83
C VAL A 668 -19.34 -9.43 -3.86
N PHE A 669 -18.84 -9.56 -5.09
CA PHE A 669 -19.01 -8.57 -6.15
C PHE A 669 -20.26 -8.83 -7.02
N ASP A 670 -20.62 -10.10 -7.17
CA ASP A 670 -21.66 -10.58 -8.07
C ASP A 670 -22.47 -11.71 -7.41
N PRO A 671 -23.30 -11.37 -6.39
CA PRO A 671 -24.03 -12.35 -5.59
C PRO A 671 -25.06 -13.17 -6.38
N ARG A 672 -25.49 -12.67 -7.55
CA ARG A 672 -26.44 -13.34 -8.44
C ARG A 672 -25.76 -14.04 -9.62
N ASN A 673 -24.43 -14.05 -9.64
CA ASN A 673 -23.61 -14.68 -10.68
C ASN A 673 -24.06 -14.24 -12.09
N LEU A 674 -24.17 -12.93 -12.31
CA LEU A 674 -24.57 -12.36 -13.60
C LEU A 674 -23.39 -12.11 -14.53
N LEU A 675 -22.21 -11.81 -14.00
CA LEU A 675 -21.05 -11.39 -14.80
C LEU A 675 -20.18 -12.59 -15.17
N ASN A 676 -20.12 -12.88 -16.47
CA ASN A 676 -19.37 -13.99 -17.06
C ASN A 676 -19.52 -15.32 -16.28
N PRO A 677 -20.75 -15.79 -16.03
CA PRO A 677 -21.03 -16.86 -15.06
C PRO A 677 -20.45 -18.23 -15.40
N TRP A 678 -20.03 -18.46 -16.65
CA TRP A 678 -19.45 -19.72 -17.08
C TRP A 678 -17.95 -19.83 -16.82
N ILE A 679 -17.28 -18.71 -16.51
CA ILE A 679 -15.82 -18.72 -16.30
C ILE A 679 -15.46 -19.42 -14.99
N MET A 680 -16.19 -19.11 -13.92
CA MET A 680 -15.96 -19.66 -12.58
C MET A 680 -17.10 -20.58 -12.20
N GLN A 681 -17.14 -21.77 -12.81
CA GLN A 681 -18.08 -22.82 -12.43
C GLN A 681 -17.46 -23.73 -11.38
N ASP A 682 -18.24 -24.04 -10.34
CA ASP A 682 -17.91 -25.13 -9.42
C ASP A 682 -18.06 -26.46 -10.20
N LYS A 683 -16.94 -27.08 -10.55
CA LYS A 683 -16.92 -28.36 -11.26
C LYS A 683 -17.50 -29.51 -10.43
N ARG A 684 -17.85 -29.31 -9.16
CA ARG A 684 -18.52 -30.30 -8.29
C ARG A 684 -20.05 -30.32 -8.45
N ILE A 685 -20.63 -29.37 -9.19
CA ILE A 685 -22.09 -29.24 -9.41
C ILE A 685 -22.44 -29.66 -10.86
N GLY A 686 -21.66 -30.57 -11.45
CA GLY A 686 -21.86 -31.12 -12.80
C GLY A 686 -22.59 -32.44 -12.78
#